data_AF-A2A0M1-F1
#
_entry.id   AF-A2A0M1-F1
#
_cell.length_a   1.000
_cell.length_b   1.000
_cell.length_c   1.000
_cell.angle_alpha   90.00
_cell.angle_beta   90.00
_cell.angle_gamma   90.00
#
_symmetry.space_group_name_H-M   'P 1'
#
loop_
_entity.id
_entity.type
_entity.pdbx_description
1 polymer ?
#
loop_
_entity_poly.entity_id
_entity_poly.type
_entity_poly.pdbx_seq_one_letter_code
_entity_poly.pdbx_strand_id
1 'polypeptide(L)'
;MMLWLSGCFALNQKTNEFLYQLYYQAIIHLNNLMKKTLYFLIIYCLLTAHLCAQTTETYFTSYPTLSPDGNTVIFSYEGDLWKLPLDQQQRAATRITAMQGLETRAKVSPDGQWLAFSASQYGNTDVFLMPMKGGEVVQLTFYDSFDHVESWSWDSQWIYFSSNRYNQYSTYKVAAKGGTPQRVFDHYFHTVHNLFEHPTNGELFFNEGWESKAFIQRKRYKGAFNPDIQSYNPQTNTYKKYTQYKGKDLWATLDQKGNIYFASDENTGEYNLYTFRNGQKTALTKFDDAIKHPFVSANGQRVVFEKNYQLYIYKVASKQSQKLDIQIYKNNTLKKNITFRTQGFIRAYDIAPDHKKIAFVARGELFVSDIKGKYIRQITTKPDDRVVEVHWLKNSQRLLFSQTVGGYLNWFIIDANGQGKEKQLTADKQNNRLLSFNSDRSKAVYLSGRNEVRIINLRSFKNETVAKDELWGFQNDLPVFSPDGQYIAYTAYRNFERDIFLYHIKKKQLIQLTKTGISEVSPRWSPDGKYIYFVSNRSRPFYPYGITNGTHVYRLALDKFDAEFRSEKFDELFDKKKQKKKGKEAEKKKKRRKKQRSKKTKVTINFTNLWSRLELVSPRSGTQASVYVTQKGKTTQVLFTSNHERGTTFQIWQKMYKPFEKPKTSKIKRSRNFSLNNIREVKGRLYLLTFGRVYKISGSRMSSITLAHSFQKNFA
;
A
#
# COMPACT_ATOMS: atom_id res chain seq x y z
N MET A 1 14.05 -109.08 5.84
CA MET A 1 13.26 -107.85 6.06
C MET A 1 14.17 -106.77 6.66
N MET A 2 15.15 -106.29 5.88
CA MET A 2 16.08 -105.21 6.20
C MET A 2 16.98 -105.11 4.97
N LEU A 3 16.45 -104.53 3.88
CA LEU A 3 17.21 -104.18 2.65
C LEU A 3 16.33 -103.43 1.61
N TRP A 4 15.07 -103.10 1.96
CA TRP A 4 14.16 -102.33 1.09
C TRP A 4 13.81 -100.92 1.62
N LEU A 5 14.46 -100.46 2.70
CA LEU A 5 14.17 -99.17 3.34
C LEU A 5 15.25 -98.09 3.13
N SER A 6 16.36 -98.40 2.46
CA SER A 6 17.45 -97.44 2.21
C SER A 6 17.43 -96.80 0.81
N GLY A 7 16.65 -97.33 -0.14
CA GLY A 7 16.59 -96.83 -1.53
C GLY A 7 15.61 -95.66 -1.76
N CYS A 8 14.57 -95.51 -0.94
CA CYS A 8 13.55 -94.46 -1.13
C CYS A 8 13.90 -93.11 -0.48
N PHE A 9 14.84 -93.06 0.48
CA PHE A 9 15.25 -91.80 1.13
C PHE A 9 16.28 -91.00 0.31
N ALA A 10 17.12 -91.67 -0.49
CA ALA A 10 18.15 -91.01 -1.29
C ALA A 10 17.59 -90.30 -2.56
N LEU A 11 16.49 -90.80 -3.12
CA LEU A 11 15.83 -90.17 -4.28
C LEU A 11 15.04 -88.90 -3.91
N ASN A 12 14.61 -88.75 -2.66
CA ASN A 12 13.83 -87.59 -2.19
C ASN A 12 14.72 -86.42 -1.73
N GLN A 13 16.00 -86.68 -1.43
CA GLN A 13 16.95 -85.62 -1.03
C GLN A 13 17.55 -84.90 -2.25
N LYS A 14 17.90 -85.64 -3.32
CA LYS A 14 18.45 -85.04 -4.56
C LYS A 14 17.42 -84.22 -5.33
N THR A 15 16.15 -84.63 -5.35
CA THR A 15 15.06 -83.85 -5.97
C THR A 15 14.76 -82.57 -5.19
N ASN A 16 14.80 -82.62 -3.86
CA ASN A 16 14.64 -81.42 -3.03
C ASN A 16 15.81 -80.45 -3.17
N GLU A 17 17.06 -80.90 -3.21
CA GLU A 17 18.21 -80.01 -3.47
C GLU A 17 18.14 -79.36 -4.85
N PHE A 18 17.70 -80.10 -5.88
CA PHE A 18 17.53 -79.56 -7.22
C PHE A 18 16.40 -78.52 -7.30
N LEU A 19 15.29 -78.75 -6.61
CA LEU A 19 14.19 -77.78 -6.49
C LEU A 19 14.60 -76.53 -5.70
N TYR A 20 15.40 -76.68 -4.64
CA TYR A 20 15.96 -75.56 -3.88
C TYR A 20 16.94 -74.73 -4.72
N GLN A 21 17.81 -75.38 -5.51
CA GLN A 21 18.72 -74.70 -6.45
C GLN A 21 17.95 -73.93 -7.52
N LEU A 22 16.91 -74.53 -8.12
CA LEU A 22 16.03 -73.88 -9.09
C LEU A 22 15.29 -72.69 -8.48
N TYR A 23 14.77 -72.84 -7.26
CA TYR A 23 14.08 -71.77 -6.54
C TYR A 23 15.03 -70.62 -6.17
N TYR A 24 16.26 -70.93 -5.75
CA TYR A 24 17.28 -69.93 -5.42
C TYR A 24 17.75 -69.18 -6.68
N GLN A 25 17.95 -69.88 -7.80
CA GLN A 25 18.26 -69.25 -9.08
C GLN A 25 17.11 -68.40 -9.60
N ALA A 26 15.86 -68.84 -9.44
CA ALA A 26 14.68 -68.05 -9.80
C ALA A 26 14.59 -66.75 -8.96
N ILE A 27 14.87 -66.80 -7.66
CA ILE A 27 14.90 -65.61 -6.79
C ILE A 27 16.03 -64.66 -7.18
N ILE A 28 17.24 -65.17 -7.48
CA ILE A 28 18.35 -64.34 -7.95
C ILE A 28 18.00 -63.69 -9.29
N HIS A 29 17.37 -64.44 -10.20
CA HIS A 29 16.98 -63.92 -11.50
C HIS A 29 15.87 -62.86 -11.38
N LEU A 30 14.88 -63.06 -10.49
CA LEU A 30 13.84 -62.07 -10.19
C LEU A 30 14.44 -60.81 -9.54
N ASN A 31 15.37 -60.96 -8.59
CA ASN A 31 16.02 -59.82 -7.94
C ASN A 31 16.88 -59.02 -8.93
N ASN A 32 17.58 -59.70 -9.84
CA ASN A 32 18.35 -59.02 -10.90
C ASN A 32 17.44 -58.34 -11.92
N LEU A 33 16.29 -58.93 -12.24
CA LEU A 33 15.29 -58.30 -13.11
C LEU A 33 14.69 -57.06 -12.43
N MET A 34 14.25 -57.17 -11.17
CA MET A 34 13.73 -56.05 -10.38
C MET A 34 14.75 -54.93 -10.20
N LYS A 35 16.03 -55.26 -9.94
CA LYS A 35 17.11 -54.25 -9.89
C LYS A 35 17.28 -53.56 -11.24
N LYS A 36 17.32 -54.28 -12.36
CA LYS A 36 17.42 -53.68 -13.70
C LYS A 36 16.21 -52.80 -14.03
N THR A 37 14.98 -53.23 -13.69
CA THR A 37 13.77 -52.42 -13.86
C THR A 37 13.81 -51.17 -12.99
N LEU A 38 14.27 -51.28 -11.74
CA LEU A 38 14.45 -50.15 -10.83
C LEU A 38 15.51 -49.16 -11.34
N TYR A 39 16.65 -49.64 -11.83
CA TYR A 39 17.67 -48.79 -12.47
C TYR A 39 17.13 -48.08 -13.70
N PHE A 40 16.36 -48.78 -14.55
CA PHE A 40 15.73 -48.17 -15.73
C PHE A 40 14.69 -47.11 -15.34
N LEU A 41 13.90 -47.36 -14.30
CA LEU A 41 12.94 -46.40 -13.74
C LEU A 41 13.63 -45.18 -13.12
N ILE A 42 14.75 -45.37 -12.43
CA ILE A 42 15.54 -44.26 -11.87
C ILE A 42 16.16 -43.42 -12.99
N ILE A 43 16.74 -44.06 -14.01
CA ILE A 43 17.31 -43.36 -15.18
C ILE A 43 16.21 -42.62 -15.95
N TYR A 44 15.05 -43.24 -16.15
CA TYR A 44 13.89 -42.61 -16.78
C TYR A 44 13.38 -41.42 -15.94
N CYS A 45 13.23 -41.57 -14.62
CA CYS A 45 12.86 -40.50 -13.71
C CYS A 45 13.89 -39.35 -13.70
N LEU A 46 15.19 -39.65 -13.76
CA LEU A 46 16.26 -38.64 -13.84
C LEU A 46 16.25 -37.92 -15.19
N LEU A 47 16.00 -38.64 -16.30
CA LEU A 47 15.82 -38.05 -17.64
C LEU A 47 14.57 -37.16 -17.71
N THR A 48 13.46 -37.57 -17.08
CA THR A 48 12.25 -36.73 -16.99
C THR A 48 12.41 -35.56 -16.02
N ALA A 49 13.19 -35.72 -14.94
CA ALA A 49 13.48 -34.65 -13.99
C ALA A 49 14.36 -33.56 -14.61
N HIS A 50 15.25 -33.91 -15.55
CA HIS A 50 16.00 -32.93 -16.34
C HIS A 50 15.13 -32.20 -17.38
N LEU A 51 14.07 -32.82 -17.90
CA LEU A 51 13.08 -32.15 -18.75
C LEU A 51 12.13 -31.22 -17.97
N CYS A 52 12.00 -31.42 -16.65
CA CYS A 52 11.36 -30.49 -15.72
C CYS A 52 12.34 -29.46 -15.12
N ALA A 53 13.48 -29.19 -15.76
CA ALA A 53 14.26 -28.00 -15.46
C ALA A 53 13.34 -26.77 -15.61
N GLN A 54 13.29 -25.95 -14.56
CA GLN A 54 12.44 -24.77 -14.43
C GLN A 54 12.50 -23.88 -15.68
N THR A 55 11.54 -24.01 -16.60
CA THR A 55 11.17 -22.90 -17.47
C THR A 55 10.42 -21.91 -16.58
N THR A 56 11.15 -21.03 -15.90
CA THR A 56 10.54 -19.85 -15.32
C THR A 56 9.99 -19.05 -16.47
N GLU A 57 8.67 -19.07 -16.63
CA GLU A 57 8.00 -18.24 -17.62
C GLU A 57 8.41 -16.77 -17.40
N THR A 58 8.91 -16.14 -18.46
CA THR A 58 9.30 -14.74 -18.41
C THR A 58 8.05 -13.88 -18.51
N TYR A 59 7.75 -13.12 -17.46
CA TYR A 59 6.67 -12.12 -17.40
C TYR A 59 7.25 -10.70 -17.42
N PHE A 60 6.39 -9.72 -17.69
CA PHE A 60 6.72 -8.29 -17.79
C PHE A 60 7.65 -7.92 -18.95
N THR A 61 7.67 -8.73 -20.01
CA THR A 61 8.22 -8.34 -21.32
C THR A 61 7.27 -7.35 -21.98
N SER A 62 7.76 -6.17 -22.38
CA SER A 62 6.90 -5.06 -22.82
C SER A 62 7.48 -4.28 -24.01
N TYR A 63 6.64 -3.46 -24.62
CA TYR A 63 6.96 -2.58 -25.75
C TYR A 63 7.67 -3.29 -26.92
N PRO A 64 7.10 -4.39 -27.46
CA PRO A 64 7.77 -5.15 -28.49
C PRO A 64 7.84 -4.40 -29.84
N THR A 65 8.85 -4.74 -30.63
CA THR A 65 8.97 -4.38 -32.05
C THR A 65 9.61 -5.54 -32.82
N LEU A 66 9.49 -5.51 -34.16
CA LEU A 66 10.03 -6.52 -35.06
C LEU A 66 11.09 -5.91 -35.96
N SER A 67 12.10 -6.69 -36.33
CA SER A 67 12.98 -6.37 -37.47
C SER A 67 12.17 -6.31 -38.78
N PRO A 68 12.66 -5.61 -39.81
CA PRO A 68 11.95 -5.50 -41.10
C PRO A 68 11.60 -6.84 -41.75
N ASP A 69 12.52 -7.81 -41.67
CA ASP A 69 12.34 -9.18 -42.14
C ASP A 69 11.42 -10.03 -41.24
N GLY A 70 11.01 -9.49 -40.09
CA GLY A 70 10.16 -10.15 -39.11
C GLY A 70 10.84 -11.28 -38.33
N ASN A 71 12.16 -11.49 -38.46
CA ASN A 71 12.86 -12.63 -37.87
C ASN A 71 13.44 -12.37 -36.48
N THR A 72 13.36 -11.14 -35.99
CA THR A 72 13.85 -10.75 -34.66
C THR A 72 12.79 -9.92 -33.94
N VAL A 73 12.53 -10.25 -32.68
CA VAL A 73 11.75 -9.42 -31.75
C VAL A 73 12.72 -8.65 -30.85
N ILE A 74 12.44 -7.37 -30.63
CA ILE A 74 13.10 -6.55 -29.60
C ILE A 74 12.05 -6.12 -28.58
N PHE A 75 12.37 -6.17 -27.30
CA PHE A 75 11.45 -5.85 -26.22
C PHE A 75 12.18 -5.31 -24.99
N SER A 76 11.42 -4.66 -24.10
CA SER A 76 11.91 -4.19 -22.81
C SER A 76 11.69 -5.21 -21.71
N TYR A 77 12.72 -5.43 -20.90
CA TYR A 77 12.68 -6.31 -19.73
C TYR A 77 13.71 -5.87 -18.68
N GLU A 78 13.27 -5.79 -17.41
CA GLU A 78 14.10 -5.39 -16.25
C GLU A 78 14.82 -4.03 -16.39
N GLY A 79 14.30 -3.15 -17.24
CA GLY A 79 14.86 -1.82 -17.48
C GLY A 79 15.72 -1.73 -18.74
N ASP A 80 15.97 -2.84 -19.43
CA ASP A 80 16.83 -2.90 -20.61
C ASP A 80 16.10 -3.39 -21.86
N LEU A 81 16.75 -3.24 -23.02
CA LEU A 81 16.33 -3.83 -24.27
C LEU A 81 16.95 -5.21 -24.48
N TRP A 82 16.12 -6.13 -24.96
CA TRP A 82 16.46 -7.52 -25.24
C TRP A 82 16.05 -7.89 -26.65
N LYS A 83 16.84 -8.76 -27.27
CA LYS A 83 16.67 -9.26 -28.63
C LYS A 83 16.39 -10.77 -28.60
N LEU A 84 15.42 -11.23 -29.39
CA LEU A 84 15.06 -12.63 -29.56
C LEU A 84 14.92 -12.98 -31.05
N PRO A 85 15.80 -13.83 -31.61
CA PRO A 85 15.61 -14.42 -32.93
C PRO A 85 14.39 -15.36 -32.95
N LEU A 86 13.59 -15.33 -34.02
CA LEU A 86 12.38 -16.15 -34.17
C LEU A 86 12.58 -17.44 -34.99
N ASP A 87 13.61 -17.50 -35.83
CA ASP A 87 13.83 -18.63 -36.75
C ASP A 87 14.80 -19.69 -36.19
N GLN A 88 15.36 -19.48 -35.00
CA GLN A 88 16.29 -20.42 -34.38
C GLN A 88 15.56 -21.28 -33.34
N GLN A 89 15.93 -22.57 -33.25
CA GLN A 89 15.58 -23.41 -32.10
C GLN A 89 16.14 -22.86 -30.76
N GLN A 90 16.98 -21.82 -30.82
CA GLN A 90 17.43 -21.05 -29.66
C GLN A 90 16.31 -20.16 -29.12
N ARG A 91 15.92 -20.47 -27.89
CA ARG A 91 14.86 -19.79 -27.11
C ARG A 91 15.39 -18.65 -26.25
N ALA A 92 16.69 -18.36 -26.34
CA ALA A 92 17.38 -17.46 -25.44
C ALA A 92 17.40 -16.02 -25.97
N ALA A 93 16.83 -15.11 -25.21
CA ALA A 93 16.94 -13.68 -25.48
C ALA A 93 18.31 -13.15 -25.02
N THR A 94 18.88 -12.23 -25.78
CA THR A 94 20.13 -11.54 -25.44
C THR A 94 19.88 -10.09 -25.10
N ARG A 95 20.49 -9.60 -24.02
CA ARG A 95 20.44 -8.19 -23.62
C ARG A 95 21.29 -7.36 -24.59
N ILE A 96 20.76 -6.26 -25.09
CA ILE A 96 21.42 -5.38 -26.08
C ILE A 96 21.71 -3.97 -25.57
N THR A 97 21.10 -3.55 -24.44
CA THR A 97 21.47 -2.31 -23.71
C THR A 97 21.72 -2.62 -22.25
N ALA A 98 22.53 -1.78 -21.58
CA ALA A 98 22.82 -1.91 -20.16
C ALA A 98 23.12 -0.56 -19.50
N MET A 99 22.24 0.43 -19.71
CA MET A 99 22.46 1.78 -19.20
C MET A 99 21.96 1.88 -17.74
N GLN A 100 22.25 2.98 -17.04
CA GLN A 100 21.80 3.21 -15.66
C GLN A 100 20.31 3.58 -15.56
N GLY A 101 19.65 3.85 -16.68
CA GLY A 101 18.25 4.26 -16.76
C GLY A 101 17.28 3.11 -17.09
N LEU A 102 16.07 3.48 -17.51
CA LEU A 102 15.11 2.58 -18.13
C LEU A 102 15.15 2.78 -19.64
N GLU A 103 15.27 1.71 -20.40
CA GLU A 103 15.16 1.69 -21.86
C GLU A 103 13.85 1.04 -22.33
N THR A 104 13.06 1.79 -23.08
CA THR A 104 11.72 1.39 -23.51
C THR A 104 11.38 1.81 -24.94
N ARG A 105 10.27 1.27 -25.47
CA ARG A 105 9.66 1.72 -26.75
C ARG A 105 10.61 1.67 -27.95
N ALA A 106 11.42 0.62 -28.03
CA ALA A 106 12.33 0.45 -29.15
C ALA A 106 11.58 0.30 -30.49
N LYS A 107 12.18 0.83 -31.56
CA LYS A 107 11.71 0.74 -32.95
C LYS A 107 12.90 0.54 -33.88
N VAL A 108 12.85 -0.53 -34.67
CA VAL A 108 13.86 -0.82 -35.70
C VAL A 108 13.57 0.04 -36.93
N SER A 109 14.62 0.61 -37.54
CA SER A 109 14.48 1.34 -38.81
C SER A 109 14.04 0.40 -39.94
N PRO A 110 13.30 0.90 -40.94
CA PRO A 110 12.86 0.10 -42.09
C PRO A 110 13.99 -0.58 -42.88
N ASP A 111 15.17 0.04 -42.95
CA ASP A 111 16.38 -0.55 -43.55
C ASP A 111 17.06 -1.62 -42.67
N GLY A 112 16.61 -1.79 -41.43
CA GLY A 112 17.11 -2.78 -40.47
C GLY A 112 18.46 -2.43 -39.84
N GLN A 113 19.02 -1.24 -40.11
CA GLN A 113 20.36 -0.86 -39.68
C GLN A 113 20.40 -0.24 -38.30
N TRP A 114 19.29 0.37 -37.85
CA TRP A 114 19.26 1.20 -36.65
C TRP A 114 18.15 0.82 -35.68
N LEU A 115 18.38 1.12 -34.41
CA LEU A 115 17.42 0.95 -33.32
C LEU A 115 17.26 2.29 -32.59
N ALA A 116 16.08 2.91 -32.73
CA ALA A 116 15.71 4.07 -31.91
C ALA A 116 14.95 3.59 -30.67
N PHE A 117 15.20 4.21 -29.52
CA PHE A 117 14.53 3.86 -28.26
C PHE A 117 14.47 5.04 -27.30
N SER A 118 13.59 4.96 -26.31
CA SER A 118 13.49 5.93 -25.23
C SER A 118 14.31 5.47 -24.03
N ALA A 119 15.23 6.30 -23.54
CA ALA A 119 16.05 5.97 -22.37
C ALA A 119 16.07 7.08 -21.33
N SER A 120 16.14 6.68 -20.05
CA SER A 120 16.20 7.63 -18.91
C SER A 120 17.59 7.76 -18.28
N GLN A 121 18.65 7.53 -19.06
CA GLN A 121 20.05 7.45 -18.60
C GLN A 121 20.49 8.66 -17.77
N TYR A 122 20.03 9.86 -18.13
CA TYR A 122 20.41 11.12 -17.48
C TYR A 122 19.28 11.74 -16.64
N GLY A 123 18.32 10.93 -16.20
CA GLY A 123 17.22 11.32 -15.32
C GLY A 123 15.94 11.78 -16.06
N ASN A 124 16.07 12.36 -17.25
CA ASN A 124 14.96 12.61 -18.18
C ASN A 124 14.85 11.47 -19.22
N THR A 125 13.66 11.25 -19.78
CA THR A 125 13.48 10.28 -20.88
C THR A 125 13.69 10.97 -22.22
N ASP A 126 14.71 10.56 -22.96
CA ASP A 126 15.10 11.12 -24.26
C ASP A 126 15.13 10.03 -25.35
N VAL A 127 15.21 10.45 -26.62
CA VAL A 127 15.39 9.57 -27.78
C VAL A 127 16.87 9.24 -27.94
N PHE A 128 17.17 7.95 -28.02
CA PHE A 128 18.50 7.42 -28.29
C PHE A 128 18.49 6.55 -29.55
N LEU A 129 19.66 6.40 -30.15
CA LEU A 129 19.89 5.66 -31.39
C LEU A 129 21.12 4.78 -31.26
N MET A 130 21.07 3.55 -31.78
CA MET A 130 22.23 2.67 -31.88
C MET A 130 22.19 1.80 -33.14
N PRO A 131 23.34 1.30 -33.64
CA PRO A 131 23.36 0.30 -34.71
C PRO A 131 22.70 -1.02 -34.27
N MET A 132 21.92 -1.64 -35.14
CA MET A 132 21.22 -2.90 -34.86
C MET A 132 22.18 -4.09 -34.66
N LYS A 133 23.41 -3.97 -35.17
CA LYS A 133 24.50 -4.93 -34.96
C LYS A 133 25.24 -4.75 -33.61
N GLY A 134 24.85 -3.74 -32.82
CA GLY A 134 25.59 -3.30 -31.64
C GLY A 134 26.63 -2.23 -31.99
N GLY A 135 26.99 -1.42 -31.00
CA GLY A 135 27.93 -0.31 -31.17
C GLY A 135 27.62 0.85 -30.23
N GLU A 136 28.12 2.03 -30.58
CA GLU A 136 27.91 3.27 -29.84
C GLU A 136 26.41 3.65 -29.79
N VAL A 137 25.98 4.11 -28.62
CA VAL A 137 24.64 4.63 -28.37
C VAL A 137 24.72 6.16 -28.35
N VAL A 138 23.91 6.82 -29.17
CA VAL A 138 23.89 8.27 -29.33
C VAL A 138 22.55 8.84 -28.86
N GLN A 139 22.58 9.90 -28.05
CA GLN A 139 21.39 10.67 -27.66
C GLN A 139 21.02 11.66 -28.78
N LEU A 140 19.75 11.69 -29.18
CA LEU A 140 19.25 12.57 -30.25
C LEU A 140 18.43 13.77 -29.74
N THR A 141 17.84 13.68 -28.54
CA THR A 141 17.05 14.76 -27.94
C THR A 141 17.60 15.15 -26.57
N PHE A 142 17.47 16.42 -26.21
CA PHE A 142 18.14 17.00 -25.03
C PHE A 142 17.23 18.01 -24.29
N TYR A 143 15.91 17.82 -24.35
CA TYR A 143 14.97 18.78 -23.77
C TYR A 143 14.45 18.25 -22.43
N ASP A 144 14.08 19.12 -21.49
CA ASP A 144 13.64 18.74 -20.14
C ASP A 144 12.26 18.03 -20.07
N SER A 145 11.70 17.64 -21.21
CA SER A 145 10.40 16.94 -21.32
C SER A 145 10.60 15.49 -21.71
N PHE A 146 9.59 14.66 -21.44
CA PHE A 146 9.65 13.24 -21.75
C PHE A 146 9.44 12.99 -23.24
N ASP A 147 10.45 12.44 -23.91
CA ASP A 147 10.42 12.11 -25.32
C ASP A 147 10.28 10.59 -25.51
N HIS A 148 9.13 10.17 -26.02
CA HIS A 148 8.77 8.76 -26.21
C HIS A 148 8.73 8.37 -27.68
N VAL A 149 9.63 7.48 -28.11
CA VAL A 149 9.70 6.97 -29.49
C VAL A 149 8.40 6.30 -29.89
N GLU A 150 7.91 6.61 -31.10
CA GLU A 150 6.67 6.08 -31.67
C GLU A 150 6.95 5.21 -32.91
N SER A 151 7.65 5.74 -33.92
CA SER A 151 7.90 5.07 -35.20
C SER A 151 9.05 5.72 -35.99
N TRP A 152 9.29 5.21 -37.19
CA TRP A 152 10.26 5.71 -38.18
C TRP A 152 9.55 6.13 -39.47
N SER A 153 10.13 7.07 -40.20
CA SER A 153 9.82 7.27 -41.63
C SER A 153 10.34 6.10 -42.46
N TRP A 154 9.69 5.79 -43.57
CA TRP A 154 10.00 4.62 -44.41
C TRP A 154 11.35 4.70 -45.13
N ASP A 155 11.88 5.91 -45.31
CA ASP A 155 13.22 6.18 -45.83
C ASP A 155 14.34 6.02 -44.77
N SER A 156 14.00 5.65 -43.54
CA SER A 156 14.90 5.52 -42.39
C SER A 156 15.64 6.81 -42.01
N GLN A 157 15.13 7.98 -42.41
CA GLN A 157 15.78 9.27 -42.13
C GLN A 157 15.23 9.97 -40.88
N TRP A 158 13.98 9.74 -40.50
CA TRP A 158 13.29 10.43 -39.42
C TRP A 158 12.75 9.46 -38.38
N ILE A 159 12.84 9.88 -37.12
CA ILE A 159 12.27 9.19 -35.96
C ILE A 159 11.14 10.07 -35.42
N TYR A 160 9.94 9.50 -35.33
CA TYR A 160 8.78 10.14 -34.71
C TYR A 160 8.71 9.80 -33.23
N PHE A 161 8.44 10.80 -32.40
CA PHE A 161 8.32 10.65 -30.95
C PHE A 161 7.28 11.60 -30.37
N SER A 162 6.59 11.21 -29.29
CA SER A 162 5.71 12.12 -28.54
C SER A 162 6.47 12.84 -27.44
N SER A 163 6.17 14.12 -27.23
CA SER A 163 6.76 14.96 -26.20
C SER A 163 5.71 15.84 -25.51
N ASN A 164 5.86 16.08 -24.21
CA ASN A 164 5.04 17.02 -23.44
C ASN A 164 5.66 18.44 -23.36
N ARG A 165 6.57 18.77 -24.28
CA ARG A 165 7.28 20.06 -24.30
C ARG A 165 6.42 21.26 -24.68
N TYR A 166 5.37 21.06 -25.47
CA TYR A 166 4.54 22.15 -25.97
C TYR A 166 3.15 22.19 -25.31
N ASN A 167 2.50 21.02 -25.20
CA ASN A 167 1.23 20.83 -24.55
C ASN A 167 1.28 19.51 -23.74
N GLN A 168 0.13 18.91 -23.41
CA GLN A 168 0.11 17.65 -22.66
C GLN A 168 0.91 16.52 -23.36
N TYR A 169 0.79 16.40 -24.69
CA TYR A 169 1.57 15.49 -25.53
C TYR A 169 1.33 15.85 -27.00
N SER A 170 2.41 15.98 -27.78
CA SER A 170 2.40 16.23 -29.23
C SER A 170 3.47 15.40 -29.91
N THR A 171 3.24 14.97 -31.15
CA THR A 171 4.27 14.30 -31.96
C THR A 171 5.27 15.29 -32.55
N TYR A 172 6.55 14.92 -32.45
CA TYR A 172 7.73 15.53 -33.04
C TYR A 172 8.44 14.52 -33.94
N LYS A 173 9.32 15.02 -34.80
CA LYS A 173 10.29 14.22 -35.54
C LYS A 173 11.70 14.76 -35.36
N VAL A 174 12.69 13.88 -35.35
CA VAL A 174 14.11 14.22 -35.36
C VAL A 174 14.82 13.38 -36.42
N ALA A 175 15.82 13.94 -37.09
CA ALA A 175 16.58 13.18 -38.08
C ALA A 175 17.46 12.14 -37.38
N ALA A 176 17.66 10.98 -38.00
CA ALA A 176 18.55 9.93 -37.49
C ALA A 176 20.01 10.39 -37.34
N LYS A 177 20.40 11.40 -38.13
CA LYS A 177 21.72 12.06 -38.04
C LYS A 177 21.81 13.11 -36.92
N GLY A 178 20.75 13.28 -36.12
CA GLY A 178 20.64 14.32 -35.10
C GLY A 178 20.15 15.66 -35.67
N GLY A 179 20.15 16.69 -34.82
CA GLY A 179 19.67 18.03 -35.14
C GLY A 179 18.45 18.45 -34.31
N THR A 180 17.88 19.62 -34.62
CA THR A 180 16.76 20.18 -33.86
C THR A 180 15.46 19.42 -34.14
N PRO A 181 14.80 18.85 -33.11
CA PRO A 181 13.51 18.20 -33.31
C PRO A 181 12.42 19.17 -33.79
N GLN A 182 11.61 18.72 -34.74
CA GLN A 182 10.55 19.48 -35.38
C GLN A 182 9.19 18.95 -34.94
N ARG A 183 8.27 19.85 -34.60
CA ARG A 183 6.89 19.47 -34.30
C ARG A 183 6.18 19.07 -35.59
N VAL A 184 5.33 18.05 -35.55
CA VAL A 184 4.60 17.57 -36.73
C VAL A 184 3.28 18.32 -36.95
N PHE A 185 2.60 18.70 -35.86
CA PHE A 185 1.32 19.44 -35.90
C PHE A 185 1.40 20.73 -35.10
N ASP A 186 0.94 21.84 -35.66
CA ASP A 186 1.26 23.16 -35.11
C ASP A 186 0.28 23.72 -34.07
N HIS A 187 -0.92 23.17 -33.99
CA HIS A 187 -1.98 23.71 -33.15
C HIS A 187 -1.88 23.19 -31.70
N TYR A 188 -1.97 24.10 -30.72
CA TYR A 188 -1.82 23.78 -29.29
C TYR A 188 -2.78 22.73 -28.76
N PHE A 189 -4.00 22.67 -29.27
CA PHE A 189 -5.00 21.70 -28.82
C PHE A 189 -4.91 20.35 -29.53
N HIS A 190 -4.03 20.20 -30.52
CA HIS A 190 -3.78 18.90 -31.14
C HIS A 190 -2.93 18.05 -30.22
N THR A 191 -3.43 16.87 -29.89
CA THR A 191 -2.78 15.95 -28.95
C THR A 191 -2.42 14.63 -29.63
N VAL A 192 -1.87 14.76 -30.84
CA VAL A 192 -1.49 13.65 -31.71
C VAL A 192 -0.40 12.78 -31.08
N HIS A 193 -0.57 11.46 -31.16
CA HIS A 193 0.37 10.45 -30.68
C HIS A 193 0.12 9.10 -31.36
N ASN A 194 1.02 8.13 -31.12
CA ASN A 194 1.08 6.84 -31.83
C ASN A 194 1.18 7.02 -33.34
N LEU A 195 1.99 7.98 -33.80
CA LEU A 195 2.05 8.33 -35.21
C LEU A 195 2.79 7.27 -36.03
N PHE A 196 2.24 6.91 -37.19
CA PHE A 196 2.92 6.10 -38.22
C PHE A 196 2.72 6.73 -39.60
N GLU A 197 3.79 6.77 -40.39
CA GLU A 197 3.75 7.25 -41.77
C GLU A 197 3.39 6.10 -42.72
N HIS A 198 2.60 6.39 -43.75
CA HIS A 198 2.28 5.46 -44.83
C HIS A 198 3.40 5.42 -45.87
N PRO A 199 3.86 4.23 -46.31
CA PRO A 199 5.11 4.04 -47.05
C PRO A 199 5.20 4.72 -48.41
N THR A 200 4.07 4.98 -49.06
CA THR A 200 4.06 5.40 -50.47
C THR A 200 3.47 6.79 -50.73
N ASN A 201 2.70 7.35 -49.80
CA ASN A 201 1.93 8.58 -50.04
C ASN A 201 2.09 9.65 -48.94
N GLY A 202 2.93 9.40 -47.93
CA GLY A 202 3.22 10.34 -46.85
C GLY A 202 2.05 10.62 -45.90
N GLU A 203 0.96 9.84 -45.95
CA GLU A 203 -0.17 9.97 -45.03
C GLU A 203 0.23 9.56 -43.60
N LEU A 204 -0.09 10.38 -42.60
CA LEU A 204 0.29 10.16 -41.21
C LEU A 204 -0.91 9.64 -40.42
N PHE A 205 -0.86 8.38 -39.98
CA PHE A 205 -1.86 7.73 -39.14
C PHE A 205 -1.56 7.98 -37.66
N PHE A 206 -2.59 8.23 -36.85
CA PHE A 206 -2.42 8.53 -35.43
C PHE A 206 -3.67 8.29 -34.58
N ASN A 207 -3.47 8.31 -33.26
CA ASN A 207 -4.51 8.55 -32.27
C ASN A 207 -4.44 10.00 -31.74
N GLU A 208 -5.53 10.47 -31.16
CA GLU A 208 -5.63 11.78 -30.52
C GLU A 208 -6.51 11.71 -29.27
N GLY A 209 -6.19 12.55 -28.27
CA GLY A 209 -6.97 12.67 -27.03
C GLY A 209 -6.40 11.89 -25.85
N TRP A 210 -6.86 12.28 -24.66
CA TRP A 210 -6.31 11.81 -23.38
C TRP A 210 -6.70 10.37 -23.05
N GLU A 211 -7.82 9.91 -23.59
CA GLU A 211 -8.35 8.56 -23.37
C GLU A 211 -7.48 7.47 -24.03
N SER A 212 -6.90 7.73 -25.22
CA SER A 212 -5.91 6.83 -25.85
C SER A 212 -4.52 6.94 -25.23
N LYS A 213 -4.11 8.14 -24.80
CA LYS A 213 -2.77 8.36 -24.23
C LYS A 213 -2.62 7.81 -22.82
N ALA A 214 -3.58 8.07 -21.92
CA ALA A 214 -3.42 7.87 -20.48
C ALA A 214 -4.37 6.81 -19.86
N PHE A 215 -5.39 6.37 -20.60
CA PHE A 215 -6.47 5.55 -20.03
C PHE A 215 -6.70 4.21 -20.74
N ILE A 216 -5.61 3.55 -21.14
CA ILE A 216 -5.66 2.20 -21.72
C ILE A 216 -6.36 1.19 -20.78
N GLN A 217 -6.23 1.36 -19.46
CA GLN A 217 -6.87 0.55 -18.42
C GLN A 217 -8.40 0.71 -18.32
N ARG A 218 -8.98 1.78 -18.87
CA ARG A 218 -10.45 1.98 -18.94
C ARG A 218 -11.02 1.19 -20.12
N LYS A 219 -10.96 -0.14 -20.04
CA LYS A 219 -11.52 -1.04 -21.04
C LYS A 219 -13.02 -0.77 -21.24
N ARG A 220 -13.54 -0.96 -22.46
CA ARG A 220 -14.98 -0.83 -22.79
C ARG A 220 -15.54 0.58 -22.59
N TYR A 221 -14.69 1.61 -22.64
CA TYR A 221 -15.13 2.99 -22.57
C TYR A 221 -15.92 3.36 -23.85
N LYS A 222 -17.12 3.93 -23.68
CA LYS A 222 -18.03 4.33 -24.77
C LYS A 222 -18.45 5.81 -24.72
N GLY A 223 -17.62 6.67 -24.13
CA GLY A 223 -17.88 8.11 -24.02
C GLY A 223 -17.35 8.91 -25.21
N ALA A 224 -17.54 10.23 -25.17
CA ALA A 224 -17.25 11.13 -26.30
C ALA A 224 -15.76 11.28 -26.66
N PHE A 225 -14.84 10.85 -25.79
CA PHE A 225 -13.39 10.84 -26.06
C PHE A 225 -12.89 9.46 -26.54
N ASN A 226 -13.75 8.67 -27.18
CA ASN A 226 -13.34 7.35 -27.64
C ASN A 226 -12.30 7.51 -28.76
N PRO A 227 -11.19 6.76 -28.70
CA PRO A 227 -10.13 6.91 -29.68
C PRO A 227 -10.45 6.14 -30.95
N ASP A 228 -10.06 6.76 -32.07
CA ASP A 228 -10.24 6.25 -33.41
C ASP A 228 -8.90 6.17 -34.14
N ILE A 229 -8.85 5.34 -35.19
CA ILE A 229 -7.76 5.36 -36.16
C ILE A 229 -8.08 6.45 -37.18
N GLN A 230 -7.20 7.44 -37.25
CA GLN A 230 -7.36 8.65 -38.05
C GLN A 230 -6.05 8.97 -38.75
N SER A 231 -6.11 9.82 -39.77
CA SER A 231 -4.92 10.25 -40.49
C SER A 231 -5.01 11.69 -40.99
N TYR A 232 -3.85 12.22 -41.35
CA TYR A 232 -3.70 13.46 -42.08
C TYR A 232 -2.61 13.30 -43.14
N ASN A 233 -2.90 13.70 -44.38
CA ASN A 233 -1.92 13.74 -45.45
C ASN A 233 -1.45 15.19 -45.67
N PRO A 234 -0.19 15.53 -45.35
CA PRO A 234 0.33 16.90 -45.44
C PRO A 234 0.52 17.38 -46.89
N GLN A 235 0.64 16.47 -47.87
CA GLN A 235 0.80 16.84 -49.29
C GLN A 235 -0.53 17.27 -49.92
N THR A 236 -1.63 16.63 -49.51
CA THR A 236 -2.98 16.88 -50.04
C THR A 236 -3.87 17.68 -49.09
N ASN A 237 -3.37 18.01 -47.89
CA ASN A 237 -4.11 18.67 -46.82
C ASN A 237 -5.44 17.96 -46.47
N THR A 238 -5.45 16.62 -46.54
CA THR A 238 -6.66 15.81 -46.34
C THR A 238 -6.60 15.10 -45.01
N TYR A 239 -7.66 15.23 -44.21
CA TYR A 239 -7.87 14.50 -42.96
C TYR A 239 -8.91 13.39 -43.16
N LYS A 240 -8.68 12.22 -42.57
CA LYS A 240 -9.59 11.08 -42.68
C LYS A 240 -9.69 10.30 -41.38
N LYS A 241 -10.92 9.92 -41.01
CA LYS A 241 -11.23 9.01 -39.91
C LYS A 241 -11.61 7.64 -40.47
N TYR A 242 -10.87 6.60 -40.09
CA TYR A 242 -11.01 5.24 -40.64
C TYR A 242 -11.94 4.34 -39.81
N THR A 243 -12.14 4.66 -38.54
CA THR A 243 -12.99 3.91 -37.63
C THR A 243 -14.16 4.75 -37.15
N GLN A 244 -15.31 4.13 -36.89
CA GLN A 244 -16.52 4.79 -36.38
C GLN A 244 -17.11 4.06 -35.17
N TYR A 245 -16.42 3.03 -34.68
CA TYR A 245 -16.89 2.18 -33.60
C TYR A 245 -16.93 2.97 -32.29
N LYS A 246 -18.07 2.89 -31.57
CA LYS A 246 -18.29 3.56 -30.28
C LYS A 246 -17.62 2.80 -29.12
N GLY A 247 -16.32 2.59 -29.26
CA GLY A 247 -15.40 2.00 -28.29
C GLY A 247 -13.98 2.42 -28.66
N LYS A 248 -12.97 1.63 -28.29
CA LYS A 248 -11.57 2.09 -28.41
C LYS A 248 -10.83 1.40 -29.54
N ASP A 249 -10.32 2.19 -30.48
CA ASP A 249 -9.40 1.76 -31.53
C ASP A 249 -8.04 2.47 -31.38
N LEU A 250 -6.96 1.71 -31.21
CA LEU A 250 -5.66 2.21 -30.71
C LEU A 250 -4.47 1.59 -31.46
N TRP A 251 -3.33 2.28 -31.39
CA TRP A 251 -2.00 1.75 -31.76
C TRP A 251 -1.94 1.19 -33.19
N ALA A 252 -2.24 2.05 -34.16
CA ALA A 252 -1.99 1.70 -35.56
C ALA A 252 -0.50 1.39 -35.79
N THR A 253 -0.23 0.44 -36.67
CA THR A 253 1.11 0.10 -37.19
C THR A 253 0.94 -0.37 -38.64
N LEU A 254 1.92 -0.10 -39.50
CA LEU A 254 1.83 -0.33 -40.94
C LEU A 254 2.99 -1.18 -41.45
N ASP A 255 2.73 -2.05 -42.41
CA ASP A 255 3.78 -2.76 -43.17
C ASP A 255 4.21 -1.96 -44.42
N GLN A 256 5.23 -2.42 -45.15
CA GLN A 256 5.77 -1.68 -46.31
C GLN A 256 4.77 -1.54 -47.47
N LYS A 257 3.69 -2.34 -47.46
CA LYS A 257 2.61 -2.28 -48.45
C LYS A 257 1.50 -1.33 -48.03
N GLY A 258 1.58 -0.75 -46.82
CA GLY A 258 0.56 0.13 -46.27
C GLY A 258 -0.59 -0.60 -45.58
N ASN A 259 -0.48 -1.91 -45.33
CA ASN A 259 -1.52 -2.62 -44.58
C ASN A 259 -1.50 -2.18 -43.12
N ILE A 260 -2.65 -1.73 -42.61
CA ILE A 260 -2.79 -1.22 -41.25
C ILE A 260 -3.21 -2.34 -40.30
N TYR A 261 -2.53 -2.42 -39.15
CA TYR A 261 -2.88 -3.28 -38.02
C TYR A 261 -3.07 -2.41 -36.79
N PHE A 262 -4.03 -2.75 -35.93
CA PHE A 262 -4.34 -1.96 -34.74
C PHE A 262 -5.08 -2.79 -33.68
N ALA A 263 -5.24 -2.25 -32.49
CA ALA A 263 -5.99 -2.87 -31.41
C ALA A 263 -7.41 -2.30 -31.31
N SER A 264 -8.42 -3.16 -31.10
CA SER A 264 -9.81 -2.74 -30.88
C SER A 264 -10.52 -3.62 -29.85
N ASP A 265 -11.41 -3.05 -29.04
CA ASP A 265 -12.28 -3.80 -28.12
C ASP A 265 -13.65 -4.22 -28.71
N GLU A 266 -13.86 -4.09 -30.02
CA GLU A 266 -15.17 -4.24 -30.67
C GLU A 266 -15.83 -5.63 -30.56
N ASN A 267 -15.06 -6.72 -30.71
CA ASN A 267 -15.64 -8.07 -30.80
C ASN A 267 -15.84 -8.77 -29.46
N THR A 268 -14.96 -8.56 -28.48
CA THR A 268 -15.01 -9.26 -27.17
C THR A 268 -15.11 -8.32 -25.97
N GLY A 269 -15.04 -7.01 -26.18
CA GLY A 269 -14.87 -6.03 -25.09
C GLY A 269 -13.45 -6.00 -24.51
N GLU A 270 -12.53 -6.78 -25.08
CA GLU A 270 -11.11 -6.82 -24.75
C GLU A 270 -10.32 -6.45 -26.00
N TYR A 271 -9.21 -5.70 -25.83
CA TYR A 271 -8.40 -5.28 -26.97
C TYR A 271 -7.87 -6.49 -27.73
N ASN A 272 -8.26 -6.62 -28.99
CA ASN A 272 -7.84 -7.66 -29.90
C ASN A 272 -7.19 -7.04 -31.14
N LEU A 273 -6.48 -7.85 -31.93
CA LEU A 273 -5.81 -7.39 -33.14
C LEU A 273 -6.81 -7.28 -34.29
N TYR A 274 -6.76 -6.18 -35.04
CA TYR A 274 -7.60 -5.87 -36.19
C TYR A 274 -6.76 -5.38 -37.36
N THR A 275 -7.36 -5.41 -38.54
CA THR A 275 -6.85 -4.82 -39.79
C THR A 275 -8.01 -4.31 -40.63
N PHE A 276 -7.73 -3.68 -41.77
CA PHE A 276 -8.72 -3.41 -42.81
C PHE A 276 -8.53 -4.38 -43.98
N ARG A 277 -9.60 -5.07 -44.39
CA ARG A 277 -9.64 -5.87 -45.63
C ARG A 277 -10.68 -5.25 -46.56
N ASN A 278 -10.27 -4.84 -47.76
CA ASN A 278 -11.13 -4.16 -48.72
C ASN A 278 -11.89 -2.95 -48.11
N GLY A 279 -11.19 -2.16 -47.28
CA GLY A 279 -11.77 -1.03 -46.55
C GLY A 279 -12.64 -1.39 -45.34
N GLN A 280 -12.89 -2.69 -45.08
CA GLN A 280 -13.70 -3.13 -43.94
C GLN A 280 -12.83 -3.55 -42.75
N LYS A 281 -13.18 -3.04 -41.57
CA LYS A 281 -12.56 -3.43 -40.30
C LYS A 281 -12.78 -4.91 -40.02
N THR A 282 -11.69 -5.66 -39.87
CA THR A 282 -11.69 -7.12 -39.72
C THR A 282 -10.89 -7.53 -38.48
N ALA A 283 -11.52 -8.26 -37.57
CA ALA A 283 -10.84 -8.87 -36.41
C ALA A 283 -9.89 -9.99 -36.87
N LEU A 284 -8.66 -9.98 -36.35
CA LEU A 284 -7.65 -11.00 -36.56
C LEU A 284 -7.52 -11.96 -35.36
N THR A 285 -7.90 -11.52 -34.17
CA THR A 285 -7.90 -12.35 -32.94
C THR A 285 -9.21 -12.21 -32.15
N LYS A 286 -9.47 -13.17 -31.26
CA LYS A 286 -10.64 -13.24 -30.37
C LYS A 286 -10.24 -13.74 -28.98
N PHE A 287 -9.30 -13.06 -28.33
CA PHE A 287 -8.86 -13.38 -26.99
C PHE A 287 -9.82 -12.82 -25.92
N ASP A 288 -9.92 -13.55 -24.81
CA ASP A 288 -10.60 -13.12 -23.59
C ASP A 288 -9.75 -12.18 -22.71
N ASP A 289 -8.48 -11.96 -23.09
CA ASP A 289 -7.59 -10.99 -22.45
C ASP A 289 -7.10 -9.96 -23.47
N ALA A 290 -7.06 -8.69 -23.06
CA ALA A 290 -6.55 -7.59 -23.88
C ALA A 290 -5.07 -7.76 -24.29
N ILE A 291 -4.82 -7.48 -25.57
CA ILE A 291 -3.48 -7.25 -26.11
C ILE A 291 -2.99 -5.82 -25.82
N LYS A 292 -1.67 -5.58 -25.94
CA LYS A 292 -1.09 -4.23 -25.96
C LYS A 292 0.02 -4.09 -26.99
N HIS A 293 0.19 -2.86 -27.47
CA HIS A 293 1.31 -2.42 -28.32
C HIS A 293 1.58 -3.36 -29.52
N PRO A 294 0.59 -3.62 -30.38
CA PRO A 294 0.84 -4.38 -31.60
C PRO A 294 1.84 -3.66 -32.51
N PHE A 295 2.74 -4.42 -33.13
CA PHE A 295 3.71 -3.91 -34.09
C PHE A 295 3.91 -4.93 -35.22
N VAL A 296 3.76 -4.50 -36.48
CA VAL A 296 3.92 -5.37 -37.65
C VAL A 296 5.35 -5.31 -38.20
N SER A 297 5.87 -6.42 -38.74
CA SER A 297 7.13 -6.42 -39.50
C SER A 297 6.97 -5.70 -40.84
N ALA A 298 8.04 -5.09 -41.37
CA ALA A 298 7.98 -4.37 -42.64
C ALA A 298 7.51 -5.27 -43.80
N ASN A 299 7.90 -6.55 -43.82
CA ASN A 299 7.44 -7.52 -44.81
C ASN A 299 5.98 -7.99 -44.63
N GLY A 300 5.28 -7.53 -43.59
CA GLY A 300 3.87 -7.83 -43.33
C GLY A 300 3.57 -9.27 -42.89
N GLN A 301 4.59 -10.09 -42.61
CA GLN A 301 4.39 -11.51 -42.32
C GLN A 301 3.98 -11.79 -40.86
N ARG A 302 4.40 -10.95 -39.92
CA ARG A 302 4.24 -11.18 -38.47
C ARG A 302 3.81 -9.89 -37.76
N VAL A 303 2.96 -10.02 -36.74
CA VAL A 303 2.61 -8.95 -35.81
C VAL A 303 2.95 -9.40 -34.39
N VAL A 304 3.78 -8.64 -33.68
CA VAL A 304 4.12 -8.88 -32.27
C VAL A 304 3.24 -8.03 -31.37
N PHE A 305 2.83 -8.56 -30.22
CA PHE A 305 2.05 -7.82 -29.22
C PHE A 305 2.24 -8.43 -27.82
N GLU A 306 1.88 -7.66 -26.79
CA GLU A 306 1.81 -8.14 -25.41
C GLU A 306 0.43 -8.73 -25.11
N LYS A 307 0.36 -9.82 -24.36
CA LYS A 307 -0.87 -10.36 -23.74
C LYS A 307 -0.48 -11.03 -22.42
N ASN A 308 -1.23 -10.76 -21.34
CA ASN A 308 -0.96 -11.30 -19.99
C ASN A 308 0.50 -11.12 -19.53
N TYR A 309 1.06 -9.93 -19.78
CA TYR A 309 2.45 -9.56 -19.44
C TYR A 309 3.52 -10.41 -20.15
N GLN A 310 3.18 -11.05 -21.28
CA GLN A 310 4.07 -11.88 -22.09
C GLN A 310 3.93 -11.49 -23.57
N LEU A 311 4.89 -11.88 -24.41
CA LEU A 311 4.85 -11.58 -25.85
C LEU A 311 4.22 -12.72 -26.66
N TYR A 312 3.48 -12.33 -27.69
CA TYR A 312 2.85 -13.20 -28.66
C TYR A 312 3.17 -12.72 -30.08
N ILE A 313 3.20 -13.65 -31.02
CA ILE A 313 3.27 -13.37 -32.47
C ILE A 313 2.00 -13.86 -33.12
N TYR A 314 1.40 -13.02 -33.96
CA TYR A 314 0.39 -13.41 -34.95
C TYR A 314 1.06 -13.56 -36.32
N LYS A 315 0.95 -14.74 -36.93
CA LYS A 315 1.42 -15.04 -38.29
C LYS A 315 0.31 -14.70 -39.27
N VAL A 316 0.53 -13.72 -40.14
CA VAL A 316 -0.52 -13.14 -40.99
C VAL A 316 -1.06 -14.16 -42.00
N ALA A 317 -0.18 -14.94 -42.63
CA ALA A 317 -0.55 -15.94 -43.64
C ALA A 317 -1.40 -17.08 -43.06
N SER A 318 -0.96 -17.67 -41.93
CA SER A 318 -1.66 -18.80 -41.31
C SER A 318 -2.82 -18.39 -40.40
N LYS A 319 -2.94 -17.09 -40.08
CA LYS A 319 -3.94 -16.54 -39.16
C LYS A 319 -3.87 -17.15 -37.74
N GLN A 320 -2.67 -17.52 -37.31
CA GLN A 320 -2.44 -18.14 -36.00
C GLN A 320 -1.63 -17.23 -35.09
N SER A 321 -2.00 -17.21 -33.82
CA SER A 321 -1.22 -16.58 -32.75
C SER A 321 -0.49 -17.63 -31.92
N GLN A 322 0.73 -17.30 -31.50
CA GLN A 322 1.56 -18.17 -30.66
C GLN A 322 2.22 -17.33 -29.56
N LYS A 323 2.22 -17.85 -28.32
CA LYS A 323 3.03 -17.30 -27.22
C LYS A 323 4.50 -17.50 -27.53
N LEU A 324 5.32 -16.46 -27.34
CA LEU A 324 6.78 -16.60 -27.43
C LEU A 324 7.32 -17.26 -26.16
N ASP A 325 8.07 -18.34 -26.33
CA ASP A 325 8.82 -18.98 -25.25
C ASP A 325 10.16 -18.26 -25.09
N ILE A 326 10.21 -17.31 -24.15
CA ILE A 326 11.36 -16.43 -23.93
C ILE A 326 12.17 -16.94 -22.74
N GLN A 327 13.37 -17.43 -23.00
CA GLN A 327 14.33 -17.77 -21.96
C GLN A 327 15.29 -16.60 -21.75
N ILE A 328 15.37 -16.13 -20.50
CA ILE A 328 16.30 -15.08 -20.10
C ILE A 328 17.35 -15.69 -19.20
N TYR A 329 18.61 -15.69 -19.66
CA TYR A 329 19.75 -16.05 -18.82
C TYR A 329 20.08 -14.88 -17.91
N LYS A 330 19.53 -14.90 -16.70
CA LYS A 330 19.85 -13.92 -15.66
C LYS A 330 21.23 -14.21 -15.10
N ASN A 331 22.13 -13.24 -15.20
CA ASN A 331 23.23 -13.17 -14.25
C ASN A 331 22.66 -12.60 -12.95
N ASN A 332 22.25 -13.48 -12.03
CA ASN A 332 21.73 -13.09 -10.72
C ASN A 332 22.84 -12.38 -9.94
N THR A 333 22.98 -11.08 -10.16
CA THR A 333 23.77 -10.24 -9.28
C THR A 333 23.17 -10.33 -7.87
N LEU A 334 24.06 -10.40 -6.87
CA LEU A 334 23.78 -10.60 -5.45
C LEU A 334 22.41 -10.03 -5.04
N LYS A 335 21.55 -10.85 -4.40
CA LYS A 335 20.28 -10.39 -3.82
C LYS A 335 20.53 -9.08 -3.06
N LYS A 336 20.04 -7.96 -3.60
CA LYS A 336 20.24 -6.65 -2.99
C LYS A 336 19.33 -6.56 -1.78
N ASN A 337 19.82 -7.04 -0.64
CA ASN A 337 19.16 -6.84 0.64
C ASN A 337 19.14 -5.33 0.92
N ILE A 338 17.98 -4.69 0.70
CA ILE A 338 17.83 -3.28 1.02
C ILE A 338 17.75 -3.17 2.53
N THR A 339 18.74 -2.48 3.11
CA THR A 339 18.76 -2.19 4.53
C THR A 339 17.97 -0.92 4.81
N PHE A 340 16.95 -1.05 5.64
CA PHE A 340 16.12 0.06 6.10
C PHE A 340 16.48 0.47 7.51
N ARG A 341 16.21 1.73 7.83
CA ARG A 341 16.36 2.30 9.18
C ARG A 341 14.98 2.56 9.78
N THR A 342 14.81 2.30 11.07
CA THR A 342 13.55 2.59 11.80
C THR A 342 13.41 4.06 12.17
N GLN A 343 14.51 4.74 12.51
CA GLN A 343 14.50 6.13 12.98
C GLN A 343 13.93 7.08 11.92
N GLY A 344 12.94 7.89 12.30
CA GLY A 344 12.26 8.81 11.37
C GLY A 344 11.17 8.14 10.53
N PHE A 345 10.97 6.82 10.65
CA PHE A 345 9.97 6.06 9.90
C PHE A 345 8.94 5.35 10.79
N ILE A 346 8.89 5.69 12.09
CA ILE A 346 7.92 5.12 13.04
C ILE A 346 6.52 5.63 12.72
N ARG A 347 5.54 4.72 12.62
CA ARG A 347 4.13 5.05 12.30
C ARG A 347 3.17 4.80 13.46
N ALA A 348 3.50 3.86 14.35
CA ALA A 348 2.75 3.61 15.58
C ALA A 348 3.70 3.19 16.71
N TYR A 349 3.25 3.37 17.95
CA TYR A 349 3.98 2.92 19.13
C TYR A 349 3.05 2.78 20.35
N ASP A 350 3.48 2.02 21.33
CA ASP A 350 2.93 2.04 22.69
C ASP A 350 4.01 1.80 23.74
N ILE A 351 3.77 2.29 24.96
CA ILE A 351 4.66 2.13 26.11
C ILE A 351 4.06 1.06 27.03
N ALA A 352 4.90 0.11 27.45
CA ALA A 352 4.46 -0.97 28.32
C ALA A 352 3.98 -0.42 29.69
N PRO A 353 2.92 -1.01 30.30
CA PRO A 353 2.43 -0.60 31.63
C PRO A 353 3.49 -0.62 32.74
N ASP A 354 4.47 -1.53 32.66
CA ASP A 354 5.61 -1.59 33.58
C ASP A 354 6.56 -0.38 33.45
N HIS A 355 6.43 0.39 32.36
CA HIS A 355 7.25 1.55 31.97
C HIS A 355 8.70 1.20 31.60
N LYS A 356 9.01 -0.07 31.38
CA LYS A 356 10.37 -0.54 31.06
C LYS A 356 10.59 -0.73 29.56
N LYS A 357 9.52 -0.86 28.77
CA LYS A 357 9.59 -1.23 27.35
C LYS A 357 8.75 -0.32 26.47
N ILE A 358 9.11 -0.26 25.20
CA ILE A 358 8.38 0.39 24.12
C ILE A 358 8.23 -0.60 22.97
N ALA A 359 7.06 -0.62 22.36
CA ALA A 359 6.84 -1.33 21.10
C ALA A 359 6.52 -0.29 20.03
N PHE A 360 6.98 -0.50 18.80
CA PHE A 360 6.78 0.44 17.71
C PHE A 360 6.72 -0.25 16.37
N VAL A 361 6.06 0.41 15.42
CA VAL A 361 5.90 -0.05 14.04
C VAL A 361 6.66 0.90 13.13
N ALA A 362 7.53 0.36 12.29
CA ALA A 362 8.25 1.13 11.27
C ALA A 362 8.20 0.38 9.94
N ARG A 363 7.76 1.05 8.87
CA ARG A 363 7.64 0.48 7.51
C ARG A 363 6.82 -0.82 7.42
N GLY A 364 5.85 -1.00 8.33
CA GLY A 364 5.01 -2.20 8.37
C GLY A 364 5.54 -3.32 9.25
N GLU A 365 6.75 -3.18 9.79
CA GLU A 365 7.39 -4.16 10.65
C GLU A 365 7.23 -3.78 12.12
N LEU A 366 7.17 -4.80 12.99
CA LEU A 366 6.97 -4.67 14.42
C LEU A 366 8.29 -4.78 15.18
N PHE A 367 8.53 -3.89 16.14
CA PHE A 367 9.74 -3.87 16.97
C PHE A 367 9.42 -3.69 18.44
N VAL A 368 10.28 -4.22 19.31
CA VAL A 368 10.25 -4.01 20.75
C VAL A 368 11.61 -3.52 21.21
N SER A 369 11.61 -2.59 22.17
CA SER A 369 12.82 -2.09 22.80
C SER A 369 12.63 -1.81 24.29
N ASP A 370 13.74 -1.62 25.01
CA ASP A 370 13.71 -0.97 26.32
C ASP A 370 13.29 0.51 26.16
N ILE A 371 12.80 1.11 27.25
CA ILE A 371 12.25 2.47 27.21
C ILE A 371 13.26 3.55 26.78
N LYS A 372 14.57 3.27 26.86
CA LYS A 372 15.63 4.19 26.41
C LYS A 372 16.02 3.97 24.94
N GLY A 373 15.54 2.91 24.30
CA GLY A 373 15.83 2.60 22.89
C GLY A 373 17.20 1.98 22.65
N LYS A 374 17.83 1.41 23.68
CA LYS A 374 19.18 0.82 23.61
C LYS A 374 19.19 -0.58 23.02
N TYR A 375 18.20 -1.38 23.36
CA TYR A 375 18.09 -2.77 22.93
C TYR A 375 16.86 -2.90 22.06
N ILE A 376 17.01 -2.98 20.74
CA ILE A 376 15.89 -3.09 19.79
C ILE A 376 15.91 -4.49 19.17
N ARG A 377 14.75 -5.12 19.11
CA ARG A 377 14.52 -6.41 18.45
C ARG A 377 13.32 -6.30 17.52
N GLN A 378 13.46 -6.77 16.28
CA GLN A 378 12.33 -6.99 15.38
C GLN A 378 11.54 -8.21 15.85
N ILE A 379 10.22 -8.10 15.84
CA ILE A 379 9.29 -9.19 16.12
C ILE A 379 8.75 -9.68 14.78
N THR A 380 9.03 -10.93 14.45
CA THR A 380 8.62 -11.52 13.17
C THR A 380 7.10 -11.68 13.11
N THR A 381 6.50 -11.08 12.08
CA THR A 381 5.09 -11.23 11.70
C THR A 381 5.00 -11.84 10.30
N LYS A 382 3.79 -12.03 9.75
CA LYS A 382 3.66 -12.52 8.36
C LYS A 382 4.38 -11.58 7.36
N PRO A 383 5.12 -12.14 6.38
CA PRO A 383 5.96 -11.36 5.46
C PRO A 383 5.16 -10.54 4.43
N ASP A 384 4.02 -11.05 3.99
CA ASP A 384 3.21 -10.44 2.91
C ASP A 384 2.26 -9.33 3.42
N ASP A 385 2.26 -9.10 4.73
CA ASP A 385 1.30 -8.25 5.40
C ASP A 385 1.96 -7.09 6.14
N ARG A 386 1.17 -6.06 6.43
CA ARG A 386 1.64 -4.82 7.04
C ARG A 386 1.03 -4.63 8.43
N VAL A 387 1.88 -4.55 9.45
CA VAL A 387 1.49 -4.08 10.78
C VAL A 387 1.22 -2.58 10.75
N VAL A 388 0.14 -2.12 11.38
CA VAL A 388 -0.26 -0.69 11.39
C VAL A 388 -0.34 -0.09 12.79
N GLU A 389 -0.95 -0.79 13.74
CA GLU A 389 -1.03 -0.37 15.14
C GLU A 389 -0.39 -1.38 16.07
N VAL A 390 0.12 -0.93 17.22
CA VAL A 390 0.65 -1.79 18.28
C VAL A 390 0.26 -1.24 19.65
N HIS A 391 -0.09 -2.13 20.57
CA HIS A 391 -0.57 -1.83 21.90
C HIS A 391 -0.09 -2.89 22.91
N TRP A 392 0.42 -2.46 24.07
CA TRP A 392 0.81 -3.40 25.13
C TRP A 392 -0.38 -3.90 25.92
N LEU A 393 -0.43 -5.20 26.20
CA LEU A 393 -1.39 -5.73 27.18
C LEU A 393 -0.96 -5.43 28.61
N LYS A 394 -1.92 -5.54 29.55
CA LYS A 394 -1.76 -5.22 30.97
C LYS A 394 -0.54 -5.87 31.63
N ASN A 395 -0.20 -7.09 31.20
CA ASN A 395 0.91 -7.87 31.74
C ASN A 395 2.31 -7.39 31.29
N SER A 396 2.40 -6.44 30.35
CA SER A 396 3.69 -5.97 29.78
C SER A 396 4.55 -7.09 29.15
N GLN A 397 3.91 -8.19 28.74
CA GLN A 397 4.56 -9.36 28.09
C GLN A 397 4.03 -9.60 26.68
N ARG A 398 2.77 -9.23 26.41
CA ARG A 398 2.13 -9.47 25.11
C ARG A 398 1.74 -8.16 24.42
N LEU A 399 1.77 -8.19 23.10
CA LEU A 399 1.34 -7.12 22.22
C LEU A 399 0.03 -7.49 21.54
N LEU A 400 -0.91 -6.56 21.52
CA LEU A 400 -2.06 -6.54 20.63
C LEU A 400 -1.73 -5.59 19.47
N PHE A 401 -1.86 -6.05 18.23
CA PHE A 401 -1.48 -5.26 17.07
C PHE A 401 -2.45 -5.47 15.92
N SER A 402 -2.52 -4.52 14.99
CA SER A 402 -3.29 -4.70 13.74
C SER A 402 -2.36 -5.01 12.58
N GLN A 403 -2.79 -5.94 11.74
CA GLN A 403 -2.07 -6.37 10.55
C GLN A 403 -3.05 -6.57 9.39
N THR A 404 -2.64 -6.27 8.16
CA THR A 404 -3.43 -6.64 6.98
C THR A 404 -3.52 -8.16 6.88
N VAL A 405 -4.65 -8.70 6.45
CA VAL A 405 -4.77 -10.08 5.94
C VAL A 405 -5.88 -10.05 4.91
N GLY A 406 -5.61 -10.55 3.70
CA GLY A 406 -6.59 -10.52 2.60
C GLY A 406 -7.08 -9.11 2.26
N GLY A 407 -6.21 -8.10 2.43
CA GLY A 407 -6.52 -6.68 2.18
C GLY A 407 -7.18 -5.93 3.34
N TYR A 408 -7.50 -6.58 4.46
CA TYR A 408 -8.20 -5.95 5.59
C TYR A 408 -7.39 -5.95 6.89
N LEU A 409 -7.47 -4.86 7.66
CA LEU A 409 -6.84 -4.77 8.98
C LEU A 409 -7.60 -5.62 10.02
N ASN A 410 -6.89 -6.55 10.63
CA ASN A 410 -7.41 -7.44 11.66
C ASN A 410 -6.52 -7.42 12.92
N TRP A 411 -7.07 -7.82 14.07
CA TRP A 411 -6.36 -7.82 15.34
C TRP A 411 -5.61 -9.13 15.57
N PHE A 412 -4.39 -9.02 16.07
CA PHE A 412 -3.49 -10.14 16.38
C PHE A 412 -2.88 -9.95 17.76
N ILE A 413 -2.46 -11.06 18.37
CA ILE A 413 -1.66 -11.07 19.58
C ILE A 413 -0.35 -11.82 19.37
N ILE A 414 0.72 -11.33 19.98
CA ILE A 414 2.04 -11.99 19.99
C ILE A 414 2.79 -11.72 21.30
N ASP A 415 3.69 -12.63 21.67
CA ASP A 415 4.60 -12.43 22.80
C ASP A 415 5.72 -11.44 22.43
N ALA A 416 5.90 -10.42 23.27
CA ALA A 416 6.79 -9.28 22.98
C ALA A 416 8.28 -9.61 23.08
N ASN A 417 8.64 -10.80 23.60
CA ASN A 417 10.01 -11.30 23.64
C ASN A 417 10.45 -11.90 22.28
N GLY A 418 9.53 -12.08 21.33
CA GLY A 418 9.78 -12.73 20.05
C GLY A 418 9.80 -14.27 20.10
N GLN A 419 9.49 -14.86 21.26
CA GLN A 419 9.38 -16.30 21.43
C GLN A 419 7.88 -16.66 21.38
N GLY A 420 7.38 -16.95 20.18
CA GLY A 420 5.97 -17.29 19.97
C GLY A 420 5.54 -17.04 18.53
N LYS A 421 4.36 -17.56 18.17
CA LYS A 421 3.71 -17.26 16.89
C LYS A 421 2.59 -16.26 17.11
N GLU A 422 2.36 -15.40 16.13
CA GLU A 422 1.18 -14.54 16.14
C GLU A 422 -0.11 -15.38 16.15
N LYS A 423 -1.12 -14.92 16.88
CA LYS A 423 -2.47 -15.47 16.88
C LYS A 423 -3.44 -14.42 16.39
N GLN A 424 -4.15 -14.73 15.31
CA GLN A 424 -5.22 -13.91 14.78
C GLN A 424 -6.44 -13.92 15.73
N LEU A 425 -6.99 -12.75 16.04
CA LEU A 425 -8.15 -12.57 16.93
C LEU A 425 -9.42 -12.21 16.15
N THR A 426 -9.30 -11.63 14.96
CA THR A 426 -10.43 -11.28 14.07
C THR A 426 -10.12 -11.67 12.63
N ALA A 427 -11.14 -11.98 11.84
CA ALA A 427 -11.03 -12.32 10.41
C ALA A 427 -12.09 -11.54 9.58
N ASP A 428 -12.28 -10.27 9.92
CA ASP A 428 -13.28 -9.40 9.31
C ASP A 428 -12.86 -9.02 7.88
N LYS A 429 -13.83 -8.95 6.95
CA LYS A 429 -13.67 -8.39 5.59
C LYS A 429 -13.85 -6.87 5.57
N GLN A 430 -13.38 -6.20 6.63
CA GLN A 430 -13.40 -4.75 6.80
C GLN A 430 -12.34 -4.31 7.80
N ASN A 431 -11.89 -3.06 7.72
CA ASN A 431 -10.74 -2.59 8.50
C ASN A 431 -11.08 -2.34 9.98
N ASN A 432 -10.42 -3.08 10.86
CA ASN A 432 -10.36 -2.84 12.31
C ASN A 432 -9.24 -1.84 12.64
N ARG A 433 -9.58 -0.73 13.29
CA ARG A 433 -8.67 0.41 13.52
C ARG A 433 -9.00 1.22 14.78
N LEU A 434 -8.08 2.10 15.16
CA LEU A 434 -8.24 3.11 16.22
C LEU A 434 -8.64 2.49 17.55
N LEU A 435 -7.79 1.60 18.05
CA LEU A 435 -8.05 0.92 19.32
C LEU A 435 -7.63 1.77 20.52
N SER A 436 -8.50 1.84 21.53
CA SER A 436 -8.19 2.43 22.84
C SER A 436 -8.61 1.53 23.99
N PHE A 437 -7.87 1.61 25.11
CA PHE A 437 -8.15 0.82 26.31
C PHE A 437 -9.02 1.58 27.31
N ASN A 438 -9.78 0.82 28.10
CA ASN A 438 -10.31 1.35 29.35
C ASN A 438 -9.20 1.49 30.43
N SER A 439 -9.49 2.23 31.51
CA SER A 439 -8.50 2.62 32.53
C SER A 439 -7.72 1.45 33.16
N ASP A 440 -8.32 0.26 33.26
CA ASP A 440 -7.69 -0.92 33.87
C ASP A 440 -7.13 -1.93 32.85
N ARG A 441 -7.20 -1.61 31.55
CA ARG A 441 -6.81 -2.45 30.40
C ARG A 441 -7.44 -3.85 30.42
N SER A 442 -8.69 -3.98 30.89
CA SER A 442 -9.48 -5.21 30.78
C SER A 442 -10.31 -5.31 29.50
N LYS A 443 -10.60 -4.16 28.88
CA LYS A 443 -11.33 -4.04 27.62
C LYS A 443 -10.67 -3.03 26.69
N ALA A 444 -10.90 -3.19 25.40
CA ALA A 444 -10.59 -2.16 24.41
C ALA A 444 -11.80 -1.87 23.51
N VAL A 445 -11.86 -0.66 22.95
CA VAL A 445 -12.85 -0.23 21.97
C VAL A 445 -12.13 0.12 20.68
N TYR A 446 -12.71 -0.23 19.54
CA TYR A 446 -12.16 0.06 18.22
C TYR A 446 -13.28 0.23 17.18
N LEU A 447 -12.92 0.74 16.01
CA LEU A 447 -13.83 0.90 14.87
C LEU A 447 -13.62 -0.23 13.87
N SER A 448 -14.70 -0.80 13.35
CA SER A 448 -14.69 -1.85 12.31
C SER A 448 -15.49 -1.39 11.10
N GLY A 449 -14.86 -1.41 9.92
CA GLY A 449 -15.50 -0.95 8.68
C GLY A 449 -15.91 0.52 8.72
N ARG A 450 -16.95 0.87 7.97
CA ARG A 450 -17.48 2.24 7.91
C ARG A 450 -18.66 2.46 8.86
N ASN A 451 -18.98 1.47 9.70
CA ASN A 451 -20.24 1.47 10.39
C ASN A 451 -20.30 0.81 11.79
N GLU A 452 -19.22 0.27 12.33
CA GLU A 452 -19.30 -0.43 13.62
C GLU A 452 -18.32 0.11 14.66
N VAL A 453 -18.83 0.28 15.87
CA VAL A 453 -18.05 0.45 17.10
C VAL A 453 -18.07 -0.87 17.85
N ARG A 454 -16.90 -1.44 18.12
CA ARG A 454 -16.76 -2.75 18.75
C ARG A 454 -15.95 -2.68 20.04
N ILE A 455 -16.27 -3.56 20.98
CA ILE A 455 -15.49 -3.81 22.19
C ILE A 455 -14.83 -5.19 22.08
N ILE A 456 -13.59 -5.30 22.55
CA ILE A 456 -12.91 -6.58 22.79
C ILE A 456 -12.62 -6.75 24.28
N ASN A 457 -12.96 -7.91 24.83
CA ASN A 457 -12.52 -8.34 26.16
C ASN A 457 -11.07 -8.84 26.09
N LEU A 458 -10.14 -8.27 26.85
CA LEU A 458 -8.70 -8.57 26.71
C LEU A 458 -8.24 -9.79 27.50
N ARG A 459 -9.15 -10.48 28.20
CA ARG A 459 -8.89 -11.76 28.86
C ARG A 459 -9.36 -12.92 27.98
N SER A 460 -10.57 -12.84 27.45
CA SER A 460 -11.17 -13.89 26.61
C SER A 460 -11.00 -13.67 25.10
N PHE A 461 -10.62 -12.46 24.69
CA PHE A 461 -10.58 -12.00 23.30
C PHE A 461 -11.91 -12.09 22.55
N LYS A 462 -13.03 -12.18 23.28
CA LYS A 462 -14.37 -12.08 22.69
C LYS A 462 -14.63 -10.63 22.24
N ASN A 463 -15.17 -10.48 21.04
CA ASN A 463 -15.55 -9.22 20.42
C ASN A 463 -17.07 -9.05 20.43
N GLU A 464 -17.55 -7.83 20.62
CA GLU A 464 -18.97 -7.47 20.52
C GLU A 464 -19.15 -6.13 19.81
N THR A 465 -20.11 -6.05 18.88
CA THR A 465 -20.52 -4.76 18.31
C THR A 465 -21.46 -4.07 19.29
N VAL A 466 -21.11 -2.85 19.68
CA VAL A 466 -21.87 -2.06 20.67
C VAL A 466 -22.67 -0.93 20.06
N ALA A 467 -22.28 -0.46 18.87
CA ALA A 467 -23.08 0.47 18.09
C ALA A 467 -22.87 0.22 16.59
N LYS A 468 -23.94 0.39 15.82
CA LYS A 468 -23.90 0.51 14.36
C LYS A 468 -24.31 1.92 13.98
N ASP A 469 -23.45 2.60 13.25
CA ASP A 469 -23.60 4.02 12.96
C ASP A 469 -22.91 4.41 11.63
N GLU A 470 -23.04 5.63 11.14
CA GLU A 470 -22.34 6.09 9.94
C GLU A 470 -21.00 6.73 10.32
N LEU A 471 -19.90 5.99 10.19
CA LEU A 471 -18.58 6.54 10.53
C LEU A 471 -17.95 7.30 9.36
N TRP A 472 -18.33 6.95 8.11
CA TRP A 472 -17.75 7.42 6.83
C TRP A 472 -16.22 7.29 6.74
N GLY A 473 -15.73 6.97 5.54
CA GLY A 473 -14.28 6.89 5.26
C GLY A 473 -13.47 6.11 6.31
N PHE A 474 -12.21 6.54 6.51
CA PHE A 474 -11.31 5.97 7.53
C PHE A 474 -10.63 7.04 8.41
N GLN A 475 -10.93 8.33 8.19
CA GLN A 475 -10.39 9.49 8.90
C GLN A 475 -11.22 9.81 10.16
N ASN A 476 -11.42 8.83 11.02
CA ASN A 476 -12.29 8.94 12.20
C ASN A 476 -11.52 9.37 13.46
N ASP A 477 -12.24 9.84 14.47
CA ASP A 477 -11.68 10.04 15.80
C ASP A 477 -11.48 8.72 16.53
N LEU A 478 -10.57 8.74 17.51
CA LEU A 478 -10.33 7.62 18.40
C LEU A 478 -11.55 7.44 19.33
N PRO A 479 -12.27 6.29 19.30
CA PRO A 479 -13.28 6.00 20.31
C PRO A 479 -12.61 5.80 21.68
N VAL A 480 -13.21 6.32 22.75
CA VAL A 480 -12.59 6.33 24.08
C VAL A 480 -13.57 5.95 25.19
N PHE A 481 -13.10 5.16 26.15
CA PHE A 481 -13.86 4.89 27.37
C PHE A 481 -13.91 6.11 28.29
N SER A 482 -14.99 6.22 29.07
CA SER A 482 -15.03 7.07 30.25
C SER A 482 -14.03 6.59 31.31
N PRO A 483 -13.56 7.47 32.22
CA PRO A 483 -12.56 7.10 33.24
C PRO A 483 -13.00 5.97 34.17
N ASP A 484 -14.31 5.82 34.37
CA ASP A 484 -14.93 4.77 35.18
C ASP A 484 -15.29 3.50 34.38
N GLY A 485 -15.10 3.53 33.05
CA GLY A 485 -15.35 2.42 32.14
C GLY A 485 -16.83 2.11 31.87
N GLN A 486 -17.76 3.01 32.21
CA GLN A 486 -19.20 2.79 31.99
C GLN A 486 -19.69 3.24 30.62
N TYR A 487 -19.03 4.21 30.00
CA TYR A 487 -19.41 4.80 28.71
C TYR A 487 -18.28 4.67 27.69
N ILE A 488 -18.66 4.69 26.41
CA ILE A 488 -17.77 4.90 25.26
C ILE A 488 -18.22 6.18 24.57
N ALA A 489 -17.29 7.10 24.36
CA ALA A 489 -17.48 8.25 23.48
C ALA A 489 -16.89 7.96 22.10
N TYR A 490 -17.65 8.25 21.04
CA TYR A 490 -17.22 8.13 19.65
C TYR A 490 -17.91 9.20 18.79
N THR A 491 -17.47 9.36 17.54
CA THR A 491 -18.10 10.28 16.58
C THR A 491 -18.70 9.53 15.40
N ALA A 492 -19.85 10.00 14.91
CA ALA A 492 -20.53 9.48 13.74
C ALA A 492 -21.25 10.60 12.98
N TYR A 493 -21.59 10.36 11.71
CA TYR A 493 -22.22 11.32 10.82
C TYR A 493 -23.74 11.29 10.95
N ARG A 494 -24.35 12.47 11.06
CA ARG A 494 -25.78 12.72 10.96
C ARG A 494 -25.98 13.99 10.15
N ASN A 495 -26.82 13.92 9.12
CA ASN A 495 -27.12 15.07 8.25
C ASN A 495 -25.84 15.79 7.76
N PHE A 496 -24.85 15.01 7.29
CA PHE A 496 -23.53 15.50 6.82
C PHE A 496 -22.62 16.13 7.89
N GLU A 497 -23.03 16.20 9.16
CA GLU A 497 -22.24 16.71 10.27
C GLU A 497 -21.78 15.58 11.21
N ARG A 498 -20.66 15.76 11.90
CA ARG A 498 -20.18 14.79 12.90
C ARG A 498 -20.70 15.14 14.29
N ASP A 499 -21.38 14.19 14.91
CA ASP A 499 -21.84 14.30 16.29
C ASP A 499 -21.06 13.37 17.22
N ILE A 500 -20.99 13.75 18.50
CA ILE A 500 -20.45 12.92 19.57
C ILE A 500 -21.57 12.07 20.16
N PHE A 501 -21.33 10.77 20.24
CA PHE A 501 -22.23 9.79 20.84
C PHE A 501 -21.59 9.16 22.07
N LEU A 502 -22.41 8.89 23.07
CA LEU A 502 -22.07 8.13 24.26
C LEU A 502 -22.84 6.80 24.26
N TYR A 503 -22.14 5.69 24.33
CA TYR A 503 -22.74 4.37 24.54
C TYR A 503 -22.51 3.91 25.97
N HIS A 504 -23.59 3.74 26.74
CA HIS A 504 -23.55 3.17 28.08
C HIS A 504 -23.49 1.64 28.00
N ILE A 505 -22.37 1.05 28.43
CA ILE A 505 -22.06 -0.36 28.21
C ILE A 505 -23.05 -1.29 28.94
N LYS A 506 -23.24 -1.10 30.25
CA LYS A 506 -24.11 -1.97 31.06
C LYS A 506 -25.58 -1.86 30.67
N LYS A 507 -26.06 -0.64 30.40
CA LYS A 507 -27.45 -0.37 30.03
C LYS A 507 -27.75 -0.62 28.56
N LYS A 508 -26.72 -0.88 27.74
CA LYS A 508 -26.81 -0.98 26.27
C LYS A 508 -27.56 0.20 25.64
N GLN A 509 -27.31 1.40 26.16
CA GLN A 509 -28.04 2.60 25.78
C GLN A 509 -27.14 3.53 24.98
N LEU A 510 -27.60 3.92 23.78
CA LEU A 510 -26.96 4.94 22.96
C LEU A 510 -27.56 6.32 23.27
N ILE A 511 -26.68 7.31 23.46
CA ILE A 511 -27.04 8.69 23.76
C ILE A 511 -26.29 9.58 22.77
N GLN A 512 -27.02 10.33 21.95
CA GLN A 512 -26.43 11.36 21.12
C GLN A 512 -26.17 12.60 22.00
N LEU A 513 -24.89 12.87 22.30
CA LEU A 513 -24.49 13.93 23.21
C LEU A 513 -24.65 15.29 22.53
N THR A 514 -24.18 15.40 21.29
CA THR A 514 -24.29 16.62 20.47
C THR A 514 -25.42 16.51 19.47
N LYS A 515 -26.23 17.57 19.41
CA LYS A 515 -27.40 17.72 18.53
C LYS A 515 -27.49 19.17 18.07
N THR A 516 -26.38 19.69 17.54
CA THR A 516 -26.24 21.13 17.32
C THR A 516 -26.30 21.52 15.85
N GLY A 517 -26.25 20.55 14.93
CA GLY A 517 -26.13 20.80 13.50
C GLY A 517 -24.76 21.35 13.09
N ILE A 518 -23.75 21.20 13.94
CA ILE A 518 -22.37 21.68 13.70
C ILE A 518 -21.43 20.54 14.08
N SER A 519 -20.48 20.19 13.22
CA SER A 519 -19.51 19.14 13.53
C SER A 519 -18.77 19.35 14.87
N GLU A 520 -18.82 18.33 15.71
CA GLU A 520 -18.10 18.19 16.98
C GLU A 520 -17.28 16.90 17.02
N VAL A 521 -15.98 17.04 17.24
CA VAL A 521 -15.00 15.97 17.00
C VAL A 521 -13.97 15.85 18.11
N SER A 522 -13.16 14.81 18.05
CA SER A 522 -12.07 14.53 19.00
C SER A 522 -12.52 14.50 20.47
N PRO A 523 -13.59 13.74 20.84
CA PRO A 523 -14.09 13.71 22.20
C PRO A 523 -13.06 13.13 23.18
N ARG A 524 -12.86 13.80 24.31
CA ARG A 524 -11.97 13.38 25.39
C ARG A 524 -12.56 13.61 26.77
N TRP A 525 -12.64 12.55 27.56
CA TRP A 525 -13.02 12.65 28.97
C TRP A 525 -11.93 13.31 29.80
N SER A 526 -12.30 14.11 30.79
CA SER A 526 -11.38 14.48 31.87
C SER A 526 -11.10 13.26 32.77
N PRO A 527 -9.87 13.07 33.28
CA PRO A 527 -9.55 11.92 34.15
C PRO A 527 -10.37 11.84 35.45
N ASP A 528 -10.85 12.98 35.95
CA ASP A 528 -11.76 13.07 37.10
C ASP A 528 -13.25 12.81 36.76
N GLY A 529 -13.58 12.59 35.49
CA GLY A 529 -14.94 12.26 35.04
C GLY A 529 -15.93 13.42 35.08
N LYS A 530 -15.45 14.67 35.23
CA LYS A 530 -16.29 15.87 35.34
C LYS A 530 -16.61 16.55 34.01
N TYR A 531 -15.79 16.37 32.98
CA TYR A 531 -15.90 17.08 31.71
C TYR A 531 -15.71 16.17 30.50
N ILE A 532 -16.32 16.54 29.38
CA ILE A 532 -15.93 16.10 28.04
C ILE A 532 -15.36 17.30 27.28
N TYR A 533 -14.17 17.14 26.71
CA TYR A 533 -13.52 18.09 25.83
C TYR A 533 -13.71 17.66 24.39
N PHE A 534 -13.87 18.61 23.47
CA PHE A 534 -14.01 18.34 22.04
C PHE A 534 -13.63 19.56 21.21
N VAL A 535 -13.52 19.36 19.91
CA VAL A 535 -13.23 20.39 18.91
C VAL A 535 -14.49 20.68 18.11
N SER A 536 -14.80 21.95 17.85
CA SER A 536 -15.98 22.33 17.05
C SER A 536 -15.79 23.69 16.37
N ASN A 537 -16.50 23.92 15.25
CA ASN A 537 -16.49 25.20 14.52
C ASN A 537 -17.73 26.05 14.79
N ARG A 538 -18.10 26.22 16.07
CA ARG A 538 -19.38 26.87 16.46
C ARG A 538 -19.47 28.34 16.07
N SER A 539 -18.34 29.00 15.82
CA SER A 539 -18.31 30.41 15.43
C SER A 539 -18.36 30.63 13.91
N ARG A 540 -18.06 29.58 13.12
CA ARG A 540 -18.03 29.62 11.64
C ARG A 540 -18.43 28.25 11.05
N PRO A 541 -19.66 27.77 11.27
CA PRO A 541 -20.09 26.47 10.74
C PRO A 541 -19.99 26.44 9.21
N PHE A 542 -19.66 25.27 8.64
CA PHE A 542 -19.43 25.12 7.20
C PHE A 542 -20.08 23.84 6.68
N TYR A 543 -21.34 23.98 6.26
CA TYR A 543 -22.15 22.89 5.70
C TYR A 543 -21.98 22.80 4.16
N PRO A 544 -22.00 21.61 3.53
CA PRO A 544 -22.14 20.26 4.10
C PRO A 544 -20.80 19.58 4.45
N TYR A 545 -19.69 20.32 4.46
CA TYR A 545 -18.35 19.73 4.56
C TYR A 545 -17.82 19.61 6.01
N GLY A 546 -18.56 20.11 7.00
CA GLY A 546 -18.26 20.02 8.42
C GLY A 546 -17.09 20.90 8.87
N ILE A 547 -16.04 20.29 9.44
CA ILE A 547 -14.90 21.03 10.02
C ILE A 547 -13.95 21.54 8.95
N THR A 548 -13.76 22.86 8.93
CA THR A 548 -12.75 23.58 8.16
C THR A 548 -11.87 24.42 9.08
N ASN A 549 -11.41 25.59 8.63
CA ASN A 549 -10.60 26.49 9.43
C ASN A 549 -11.44 27.22 10.49
N GLY A 550 -10.80 27.60 11.60
CA GLY A 550 -11.44 28.38 12.66
C GLY A 550 -12.11 27.54 13.76
N THR A 551 -11.82 26.25 13.86
CA THR A 551 -12.30 25.41 14.98
C THR A 551 -11.63 25.75 16.31
N HIS A 552 -12.36 25.53 17.40
CA HIS A 552 -11.91 25.75 18.78
C HIS A 552 -12.08 24.52 19.67
N VAL A 553 -11.31 24.45 20.75
CA VAL A 553 -11.47 23.45 21.80
C VAL A 553 -12.43 23.95 22.85
N TYR A 554 -13.45 23.15 23.13
CA TYR A 554 -14.43 23.40 24.19
C TYR A 554 -14.35 22.32 25.26
N ARG A 555 -14.88 22.63 26.45
CA ARG A 555 -15.19 21.64 27.49
C ARG A 555 -16.65 21.77 27.91
N LEU A 556 -17.29 20.64 28.15
CA LEU A 556 -18.67 20.53 28.60
C LEU A 556 -18.67 19.91 29.99
N ALA A 557 -19.19 20.63 30.99
CA ALA A 557 -19.33 20.09 32.35
C ALA A 557 -20.51 19.11 32.41
N LEU A 558 -20.25 17.89 32.88
CA LEU A 558 -21.24 16.80 32.90
C LEU A 558 -22.26 16.94 34.03
N ASP A 559 -21.95 17.74 35.05
CA ASP A 559 -22.87 18.10 36.12
C ASP A 559 -22.52 19.50 36.66
N LYS A 560 -23.30 19.98 37.63
CA LYS A 560 -22.92 21.14 38.45
C LYS A 560 -21.97 20.66 39.54
N PHE A 561 -20.79 21.28 39.64
CA PHE A 561 -19.80 20.96 40.66
C PHE A 561 -19.55 22.18 41.52
N ASP A 562 -19.66 22.02 42.84
CA ASP A 562 -19.28 23.06 43.79
C ASP A 562 -17.78 23.34 43.67
N ALA A 563 -17.43 24.62 43.59
CA ALA A 563 -16.06 25.05 43.69
C ALA A 563 -15.60 24.90 45.14
N GLU A 564 -14.36 24.45 45.36
CA GLU A 564 -13.78 24.52 46.70
C GLU A 564 -13.68 26.00 47.10
N PHE A 565 -14.19 26.35 48.28
CA PHE A 565 -14.16 27.73 48.76
C PHE A 565 -12.77 28.07 49.31
N ARG A 566 -12.31 29.30 49.06
CA ARG A 566 -11.05 29.80 49.65
C ARG A 566 -11.12 29.84 51.17
N SER A 567 -12.30 30.17 51.72
CA SER A 567 -12.57 30.18 53.17
C SER A 567 -12.37 28.80 53.79
N GLU A 568 -12.97 27.74 53.24
CA GLU A 568 -12.76 26.37 53.75
C GLU A 568 -11.28 25.95 53.78
N LYS A 569 -10.50 26.38 52.78
CA LYS A 569 -9.05 26.12 52.75
C LYS A 569 -8.26 26.99 53.72
N PHE A 570 -8.74 28.19 54.00
CA PHE A 570 -8.20 29.07 55.02
C PHE A 570 -8.50 28.51 56.42
N ASP A 571 -9.73 28.09 56.69
CA ASP A 571 -10.18 27.49 57.96
C ASP A 571 -9.41 26.19 58.26
N GLU A 572 -9.10 25.39 57.24
CA GLU A 572 -8.22 24.21 57.35
C GLU A 572 -6.83 24.52 57.94
N LEU A 573 -6.34 25.77 57.85
CA LEU A 573 -5.05 26.19 58.43
C LEU A 573 -5.11 26.29 59.98
N PHE A 574 -6.29 26.58 60.54
CA PHE A 574 -6.49 26.87 61.97
C PHE A 574 -7.11 25.70 62.76
N ASP A 575 -7.48 24.61 62.09
CA ASP A 575 -8.06 23.41 62.69
C ASP A 575 -7.03 22.63 63.55
N LYS A 576 -6.86 23.07 64.82
CA LYS A 576 -5.89 22.53 65.81
C LYS A 576 -6.02 21.02 66.05
N LYS A 577 -7.19 20.40 65.81
CA LYS A 577 -7.40 18.94 65.93
C LYS A 577 -6.62 18.13 64.87
N LYS A 578 -6.24 18.72 63.73
CA LYS A 578 -5.41 18.06 62.71
C LYS A 578 -3.90 18.18 62.96
N GLN A 579 -3.46 19.15 63.76
CA GLN A 579 -2.04 19.40 64.00
C GLN A 579 -1.42 18.52 65.10
N LYS A 580 -2.19 18.04 66.10
CA LYS A 580 -1.69 17.18 67.20
C LYS A 580 -1.63 15.66 66.92
N LYS A 581 -2.22 15.13 65.82
CA LYS A 581 -2.20 13.69 65.48
C LYS A 581 -1.13 13.29 64.45
N LYS A 582 0.10 13.83 64.55
CA LYS A 582 1.19 13.53 63.60
C LYS A 582 1.98 12.23 63.90
N GLY A 583 1.86 11.63 65.08
CA GLY A 583 2.67 10.45 65.47
C GLY A 583 2.14 9.08 65.00
N LYS A 584 0.91 8.70 65.35
CA LYS A 584 0.38 7.33 65.10
C LYS A 584 -0.77 7.26 64.08
N GLU A 585 -1.36 8.38 63.69
CA GLU A 585 -2.44 8.45 62.68
C GLU A 585 -1.92 8.66 61.25
N ALA A 586 -0.62 8.96 61.07
CA ALA A 586 0.02 9.14 59.77
C ALA A 586 0.00 7.86 58.93
N GLU A 587 0.05 6.68 59.56
CA GLU A 587 -0.03 5.38 58.89
C GLU A 587 -1.47 5.01 58.49
N LYS A 588 -2.45 5.30 59.36
CA LYS A 588 -3.89 5.18 59.03
C LYS A 588 -4.35 6.21 57.99
N LYS A 589 -3.79 7.43 57.96
CA LYS A 589 -4.00 8.44 56.90
C LYS A 589 -3.25 8.08 55.60
N LYS A 590 -2.11 7.39 55.63
CA LYS A 590 -1.49 6.78 54.44
C LYS A 590 -2.36 5.67 53.87
N LYS A 591 -2.97 4.83 54.73
CA LYS A 591 -3.97 3.82 54.35
C LYS A 591 -5.28 4.45 53.85
N ARG A 592 -5.82 5.51 54.49
CA ARG A 592 -7.00 6.27 54.02
C ARG A 592 -6.74 7.08 52.75
N ARG A 593 -5.57 7.71 52.57
CA ARG A 593 -5.17 8.36 51.29
C ARG A 593 -4.88 7.34 50.20
N LYS A 594 -4.40 6.13 50.51
CA LYS A 594 -4.41 4.98 49.59
C LYS A 594 -5.85 4.54 49.26
N LYS A 595 -6.77 4.52 50.24
CA LYS A 595 -8.19 4.18 50.07
C LYS A 595 -9.00 5.26 49.32
N GLN A 596 -8.58 6.52 49.39
CA GLN A 596 -9.19 7.66 48.70
C GLN A 596 -8.61 7.85 47.30
N ARG A 597 -7.32 7.51 47.09
CA ARG A 597 -6.76 7.21 45.76
C ARG A 597 -7.36 5.95 45.12
N SER A 598 -8.04 5.10 45.88
CA SER A 598 -8.73 3.91 45.40
C SER A 598 -10.26 4.06 45.28
N LYS A 599 -10.84 5.23 45.56
CA LYS A 599 -12.21 5.50 45.12
C LYS A 599 -12.14 5.63 43.60
N LYS A 600 -12.65 4.62 42.89
CA LYS A 600 -12.80 4.66 41.43
C LYS A 600 -13.55 5.95 41.07
N THR A 601 -13.04 6.69 40.10
CA THR A 601 -13.76 7.80 39.48
C THR A 601 -15.16 7.31 39.11
N LYS A 602 -16.19 8.10 39.38
CA LYS A 602 -17.58 7.81 38.98
C LYS A 602 -18.02 8.92 38.03
N VAL A 603 -18.49 8.55 36.85
CA VAL A 603 -19.07 9.50 35.90
C VAL A 603 -20.57 9.61 36.16
N THR A 604 -21.02 10.84 36.36
CA THR A 604 -22.43 11.22 36.42
C THR A 604 -22.67 12.26 35.34
N ILE A 605 -23.77 12.11 34.57
CA ILE A 605 -24.14 13.03 33.51
C ILE A 605 -25.55 13.52 33.79
N ASN A 606 -25.68 14.82 34.03
CA ASN A 606 -26.94 15.51 34.20
C ASN A 606 -27.32 16.15 32.85
N PHE A 607 -28.35 15.64 32.17
CA PHE A 607 -28.72 16.15 30.85
C PHE A 607 -29.52 17.46 30.89
N THR A 608 -30.07 17.84 32.06
CA THR A 608 -30.82 19.07 32.22
C THR A 608 -29.91 20.28 31.99
N ASN A 609 -30.28 21.10 31.00
CA ASN A 609 -29.52 22.29 30.57
C ASN A 609 -28.03 22.01 30.37
N LEU A 610 -27.68 20.82 29.86
CA LEU A 610 -26.28 20.38 29.70
C LEU A 610 -25.43 21.42 28.94
N TRP A 611 -25.99 21.96 27.85
CA TRP A 611 -25.30 22.88 26.95
C TRP A 611 -25.05 24.28 27.51
N SER A 612 -25.74 24.70 28.58
CA SER A 612 -25.44 25.97 29.25
C SER A 612 -24.12 25.93 30.03
N ARG A 613 -23.53 24.73 30.17
CA ARG A 613 -22.25 24.50 30.89
C ARG A 613 -21.05 24.33 29.94
N LEU A 614 -21.19 24.80 28.70
CA LEU A 614 -20.13 24.75 27.70
C LEU A 614 -19.16 25.92 27.90
N GLU A 615 -17.86 25.65 27.84
CA GLU A 615 -16.82 26.66 28.01
C GLU A 615 -15.74 26.56 26.94
N LEU A 616 -15.29 27.72 26.43
CA LEU A 616 -14.16 27.82 25.51
C LEU A 616 -12.83 27.58 26.25
N VAL A 617 -12.03 26.64 25.75
CA VAL A 617 -10.74 26.28 26.34
C VAL A 617 -9.58 26.94 25.60
N SER A 618 -9.58 26.89 24.27
CA SER A 618 -8.51 27.43 23.42
C SER A 618 -8.63 28.95 23.18
N PRO A 619 -7.58 29.61 22.68
CA PRO A 619 -7.68 30.97 22.12
C PRO A 619 -8.69 31.02 20.97
N ARG A 620 -9.32 32.18 20.75
CA ARG A 620 -10.27 32.41 19.65
C ARG A 620 -9.60 32.53 18.27
N SER A 621 -8.32 32.90 18.23
CA SER A 621 -7.57 33.01 16.98
C SER A 621 -7.08 31.66 16.48
N GLY A 622 -6.86 31.58 15.17
CA GLY A 622 -6.39 30.37 14.50
C GLY A 622 -7.42 29.23 14.48
N THR A 623 -6.90 28.03 14.30
CA THR A 623 -7.62 26.76 14.19
C THR A 623 -7.04 25.78 15.21
N GLN A 624 -7.90 24.97 15.83
CA GLN A 624 -7.51 23.90 16.74
C GLN A 624 -8.08 22.55 16.29
N ALA A 625 -7.24 21.51 16.23
CA ALA A 625 -7.61 20.27 15.54
C ALA A 625 -7.79 19.05 16.46
N SER A 626 -7.13 19.01 17.61
CA SER A 626 -7.15 17.83 18.49
C SER A 626 -6.91 18.22 19.94
N VAL A 627 -7.48 17.45 20.88
CA VAL A 627 -7.35 17.66 22.32
C VAL A 627 -6.93 16.36 23.04
N TYR A 628 -6.17 16.50 24.12
CA TYR A 628 -5.81 15.44 25.06
C TYR A 628 -5.79 16.00 26.48
N VAL A 629 -6.28 15.24 27.46
CA VAL A 629 -6.42 15.72 28.85
C VAL A 629 -5.76 14.73 29.80
N THR A 630 -4.92 15.24 30.69
CA THR A 630 -4.31 14.48 31.78
C THR A 630 -4.42 15.25 33.10
N GLN A 631 -4.22 14.56 34.21
CA GLN A 631 -4.39 15.12 35.54
C GLN A 631 -3.38 14.56 36.54
N LYS A 632 -2.75 15.45 37.31
CA LYS A 632 -1.86 15.10 38.41
C LYS A 632 -2.37 15.74 39.70
N GLY A 633 -2.94 14.92 40.59
CA GLY A 633 -3.63 15.43 41.77
C GLY A 633 -4.84 16.26 41.35
N LYS A 634 -4.93 17.52 41.81
CA LYS A 634 -5.99 18.46 41.40
C LYS A 634 -5.63 19.32 40.18
N THR A 635 -4.42 19.15 39.62
CA THR A 635 -3.97 19.91 38.46
C THR A 635 -4.37 19.19 37.19
N THR A 636 -5.16 19.85 36.33
CA THR A 636 -5.54 19.33 35.01
C THR A 636 -4.72 20.02 33.94
N GLN A 637 -4.12 19.24 33.06
CA GLN A 637 -3.38 19.69 31.89
C GLN A 637 -4.18 19.33 30.64
N VAL A 638 -4.59 20.35 29.89
CA VAL A 638 -5.28 20.19 28.60
C VAL A 638 -4.30 20.51 27.49
N LEU A 639 -3.90 19.50 26.73
CA LEU A 639 -3.09 19.65 25.53
C LEU A 639 -4.01 19.81 24.32
N PHE A 640 -3.68 20.74 23.42
CA PHE A 640 -4.38 20.90 22.16
C PHE A 640 -3.45 21.33 21.03
N THR A 641 -3.76 20.96 19.79
CA THR A 641 -3.02 21.42 18.61
C THR A 641 -3.59 22.74 18.10
N SER A 642 -2.73 23.68 17.72
CA SER A 642 -3.15 24.98 17.20
C SER A 642 -2.10 25.67 16.32
N ASN A 643 -2.55 26.42 15.33
CA ASN A 643 -1.76 27.28 14.45
C ASN A 643 -1.90 28.80 14.75
N HIS A 644 -2.45 29.19 15.90
CA HIS A 644 -2.81 30.59 16.17
C HIS A 644 -1.66 31.60 16.23
N GLU A 645 -0.40 31.14 16.37
CA GLU A 645 0.79 32.02 16.29
C GLU A 645 1.41 32.09 14.88
N ARG A 646 1.13 31.09 14.00
CA ARG A 646 1.78 30.94 12.69
C ARG A 646 0.84 30.18 11.74
N GLY A 647 -0.02 30.92 11.02
CA GLY A 647 -1.28 30.47 10.42
C GLY A 647 -1.34 29.13 9.69
N THR A 648 -0.24 28.55 9.22
CA THR A 648 -0.23 27.23 8.54
C THR A 648 0.34 26.08 9.37
N THR A 649 1.08 26.34 10.46
CA THR A 649 1.78 25.28 11.21
C THR A 649 1.10 24.98 12.55
N PHE A 650 0.56 23.76 12.69
CA PHE A 650 0.02 23.29 13.96
C PHE A 650 1.12 22.93 14.97
N GLN A 651 0.98 23.43 16.19
CA GLN A 651 1.86 23.18 17.32
C GLN A 651 1.05 22.77 18.54
N ILE A 652 1.68 22.09 19.50
CA ILE A 652 1.01 21.67 20.73
C ILE A 652 1.08 22.79 21.76
N TRP A 653 -0.09 23.13 22.28
CA TRP A 653 -0.32 24.06 23.36
C TRP A 653 -0.84 23.32 24.58
N GLN A 654 -0.61 23.88 25.75
CA GLN A 654 -1.12 23.36 27.01
C GLN A 654 -1.82 24.46 27.79
N LYS A 655 -2.98 24.14 28.36
CA LYS A 655 -3.69 24.96 29.34
C LYS A 655 -3.73 24.22 30.67
N MET A 656 -3.19 24.86 31.71
CA MET A 656 -3.10 24.31 33.06
C MET A 656 -4.23 24.86 33.93
N TYR A 657 -5.05 23.99 34.49
CA TYR A 657 -6.05 24.32 35.50
C TYR A 657 -5.55 23.83 36.86
N LYS A 658 -5.49 24.74 37.83
CA LYS A 658 -5.14 24.43 39.22
C LYS A 658 -6.14 25.12 40.14
N PRO A 659 -6.48 24.51 41.29
CA PRO A 659 -7.31 25.15 42.28
C PRO A 659 -6.75 26.52 42.68
N PHE A 660 -7.60 27.53 42.76
CA PHE A 660 -7.30 28.89 43.22
C PHE A 660 -6.29 29.70 42.38
N GLU A 661 -5.75 29.16 41.28
CA GLU A 661 -4.89 29.88 40.33
C GLU A 661 -5.65 30.18 39.03
N LYS A 662 -5.38 31.33 38.38
CA LYS A 662 -5.87 31.59 37.03
C LYS A 662 -5.26 30.55 36.04
N PRO A 663 -6.05 30.00 35.09
CA PRO A 663 -5.51 29.06 34.12
C PRO A 663 -4.38 29.66 33.30
N LYS A 664 -3.29 28.90 33.11
CA LYS A 664 -2.11 29.36 32.35
C LYS A 664 -2.01 28.60 31.04
N THR A 665 -1.91 29.32 29.93
CA THR A 665 -1.66 28.75 28.60
C THR A 665 -0.20 28.92 28.21
N SER A 666 0.42 27.86 27.69
CA SER A 666 1.80 27.92 27.20
C SER A 666 2.01 26.93 26.07
N LYS A 667 3.07 27.13 25.30
CA LYS A 667 3.43 26.31 24.15
C LYS A 667 4.40 25.20 24.53
N ILE A 668 4.24 24.01 23.96
CA ILE A 668 5.27 22.98 23.98
C ILE A 668 6.29 23.30 22.89
N LYS A 669 7.56 23.52 23.24
CA LYS A 669 8.59 23.88 22.26
C LYS A 669 8.86 22.73 21.27
N ARG A 670 9.09 23.07 19.99
CA ARG A 670 9.40 22.13 18.89
C ARG A 670 8.32 21.05 18.65
N SER A 671 7.05 21.37 18.90
CA SER A 671 5.92 20.43 18.93
C SER A 671 5.03 20.45 17.69
N ARG A 672 5.61 20.52 16.50
CA ARG A 672 4.82 20.44 15.26
C ARG A 672 4.02 19.13 15.24
N ASN A 673 2.70 19.21 15.24
CA ASN A 673 1.79 18.07 15.21
C ASN A 673 0.35 18.53 14.99
N PHE A 674 -0.42 17.76 14.21
CA PHE A 674 -1.83 18.02 13.95
C PHE A 674 -2.77 17.24 14.89
N SER A 675 -2.42 16.00 15.25
CA SER A 675 -3.27 15.10 16.05
C SER A 675 -2.61 14.65 17.34
N LEU A 676 -3.39 14.56 18.42
CA LEU A 676 -2.95 14.08 19.74
C LEU A 676 -3.41 12.64 20.04
N ASN A 677 -4.00 11.93 19.06
CA ASN A 677 -4.53 10.57 19.26
C ASN A 677 -3.44 9.53 19.58
N ASN A 678 -2.19 9.83 19.24
CA ASN A 678 -1.04 8.99 19.49
C ASN A 678 -0.33 9.33 20.82
N ILE A 679 -0.84 10.25 21.65
CA ILE A 679 -0.30 10.45 22.99
C ILE A 679 -0.51 9.17 23.81
N ARG A 680 0.53 8.79 24.57
CA ARG A 680 0.47 7.72 25.56
C ARG A 680 0.89 8.24 26.92
N GLU A 681 0.03 8.04 27.92
CA GLU A 681 0.34 8.33 29.32
C GLU A 681 0.63 7.01 30.07
N VAL A 682 1.83 6.91 30.65
CA VAL A 682 2.19 5.78 31.51
C VAL A 682 2.85 6.31 32.78
N LYS A 683 2.27 5.97 33.94
CA LYS A 683 2.75 6.42 35.27
C LYS A 683 2.94 7.94 35.35
N GLY A 684 2.00 8.71 34.79
CA GLY A 684 2.03 10.19 34.79
C GLY A 684 3.06 10.82 33.84
N ARG A 685 3.63 10.03 32.91
CA ARG A 685 4.58 10.49 31.89
C ARG A 685 3.92 10.43 30.53
N LEU A 686 4.02 11.52 29.78
CA LEU A 686 3.45 11.65 28.45
C LEU A 686 4.50 11.37 27.39
N TYR A 687 4.09 10.60 26.39
CA TYR A 687 4.84 10.29 25.19
C TYR A 687 4.03 10.71 23.98
N LEU A 688 4.71 11.10 22.90
CA LEU A 688 4.11 11.51 21.64
C LEU A 688 4.92 11.01 20.45
N LEU A 689 4.25 10.54 19.40
CA LEU A 689 4.87 10.28 18.10
C LEU A 689 4.66 11.48 17.17
N THR A 690 5.74 12.01 16.59
CA THR A 690 5.67 13.02 15.52
C THR A 690 6.91 12.94 14.63
N PHE A 691 6.77 13.21 13.33
CA PHE A 691 7.86 13.09 12.33
C PHE A 691 8.65 11.77 12.42
N GLY A 692 7.94 10.66 12.63
CA GLY A 692 8.54 9.33 12.70
C GLY A 692 9.46 9.10 13.89
N ARG A 693 9.34 9.90 14.96
CA ARG A 693 10.12 9.81 16.19
C ARG A 693 9.21 9.86 17.41
N VAL A 694 9.55 9.09 18.44
CA VAL A 694 8.85 9.12 19.74
C VAL A 694 9.53 10.13 20.65
N TYR A 695 8.74 10.99 21.27
CA TYR A 695 9.18 12.03 22.20
C TYR A 695 8.55 11.81 23.56
N LYS A 696 9.31 12.09 24.62
CA LYS A 696 8.78 12.30 25.97
C LYS A 696 8.48 13.78 26.15
N ILE A 697 7.27 14.10 26.62
CA ILE A 697 6.86 15.47 26.96
C ILE A 697 7.14 15.69 28.45
N SER A 698 7.85 16.78 28.79
CA SER A 698 8.17 17.17 30.16
C SER A 698 8.03 18.68 30.31
N GLY A 699 6.97 19.13 30.99
CA GLY A 699 6.63 20.55 31.07
C GLY A 699 6.36 21.12 29.68
N SER A 700 7.07 22.19 29.32
CA SER A 700 6.98 22.86 28.00
C SER A 700 8.01 22.35 26.98
N ARG A 701 8.68 21.23 27.23
CA ARG A 701 9.74 20.69 26.37
C ARG A 701 9.45 19.25 25.95
N MET A 702 10.09 18.83 24.85
CA MET A 702 10.08 17.46 24.37
C MET A 702 11.51 16.95 24.20
N SER A 703 11.75 15.70 24.57
CA SER A 703 13.01 15.00 24.37
C SER A 703 12.76 13.74 23.55
N SER A 704 13.48 13.56 22.44
CA SER A 704 13.33 12.37 21.60
C SER A 704 13.90 11.12 22.28
N ILE A 705 13.26 9.99 22.05
CA ILE A 705 13.79 8.65 22.30
C ILE A 705 14.37 8.17 20.97
N THR A 706 15.67 7.84 20.96
CA THR A 706 16.32 7.30 19.76
C THR A 706 15.92 5.84 19.62
N LEU A 707 15.25 5.50 18.52
CA LEU A 707 14.83 4.15 18.18
C LEU A 707 15.40 3.81 16.81
N ALA A 708 16.73 3.79 16.72
CA ALA A 708 17.48 3.56 15.50
C ALA A 708 17.93 2.10 15.44
N HIS A 709 17.35 1.36 14.50
CA HIS A 709 17.70 -0.02 14.20
C HIS A 709 17.69 -0.20 12.69
N SER A 710 18.62 -1.01 12.18
CA SER A 710 18.68 -1.39 10.78
C SER A 710 18.10 -2.78 10.62
N PHE A 711 17.25 -2.98 9.63
CA PHE A 711 16.68 -4.28 9.31
C PHE A 711 16.60 -4.45 7.79
N GLN A 712 16.56 -5.70 7.33
CA GLN A 712 16.46 -6.04 5.92
C GLN A 712 15.02 -6.40 5.59
N LYS A 713 14.55 -5.97 4.42
CA LYS A 713 13.28 -6.43 3.86
C LYS A 713 13.55 -7.01 2.49
N ASN A 714 13.21 -8.29 2.31
CA ASN A 714 13.26 -8.93 1.01
C ASN A 714 11.98 -8.55 0.23
N PHE A 715 12.14 -8.00 -0.98
CA PHE A 715 11.05 -7.70 -1.90
C PHE A 715 11.06 -8.63 -3.12
N ALA A 716 11.95 -9.63 -3.13
CA ALA A 716 12.03 -10.65 -4.17
C ALA A 716 10.91 -11.68 -4.03
#